data_AF-A0A2N4X975-F1
#
_entry.id   AF-A0A2N4X975-F1
#
_cell.length_a   1.000
_cell.length_b   1.000
_cell.length_c   1.000
_cell.angle_alpha   90.00
_cell.angle_beta   90.00
_cell.angle_gamma   90.00
#
_symmetry.space_group_name_H-M   'P 1'
#
loop_
_entity.id
_entity.type
_entity.pdbx_description
1 polymer ?
#
loop_
_entity_poly.entity_id
_entity_poly.type
_entity_poly.pdbx_seq_one_letter_code
_entity_poly.pdbx_strand_id
1 'polypeptide(L)'
;MKRKILLTILSSALLHTAFAQFPGGGGFGGGGRSGGGFPGGNPQQQQTPQNDVPRGSAKIIGILVDSTTKKPVEFASIAVYDKNNKVVEGSMTDMNGAFTVKNLAKGTYKVVASFIGYKNTTLNKVDVPTNKAEVNLGNLVMATDTKILNEVTVVGQAALVEDKVDRLVYNAEKDITSRGGTAEDVLRKVPMLTVDMDGNVQMRGSSNIKVLINNKPSSILATNIADALKQIPSDMIKSVEVITSPSAKYDAEGTAGIINIITKKNTLQGLTGFVNAGAGVRGANAFGNLNLRQKKVGTSLSFGGNSGYNTPSDGSTTRESSVRGTTTTLAQTDANNVRRINGNTQLSIDYDINSKNSMTLTGRLGIGNFDTRGPQTSLLTGSSGEVMQQFTRYVKQLRTNNSLDIDFNYTRTFKQQGHDFTLLIQHGRNTRDTDFRTDQDNKPFNKSNNDGLNNETTFQADYNLPFKKNIFEAGAKYIIRDVSSGYDFLQFNEQTNDYVIIPSRTNDFNYEQKVSAAYTTLTLALPQKWGLKMGVRYENTSINAKFQNSDKPTTIAPYDNIVPTVTVSKDFPKNHKVRFSYGQRIQRPSLEFLNPFVNYADPLNISYGNPLLKPELSHNFEINYNTYFKANSVNVAVFRRFTNNNITSVRSVDEKGVVTSTFDNIGKTNFYGANIFLNVQPTKSLRIGGGANFTYNLLNGTVVIPVLQADNTYKSSLVAIENKGWNSNFNFNASYTFTKGWGAQAFGFMGSRRVQLQGYQGAFRFYNIGVKKDFKNKKGSFNFGLDNPFAKKMVIKSYASDPTFVSNSVRNVYNRGVRFSINYSFGKMDFNGGGGLFRNKKKVNNEDIKEGEGDGGTQGQQGQGGAGAGVRPR
;
A
#
# COMPACT_ATOMS: atom_id res chain seq x y z
N MET A 1 -2.83 0.60 45.04
CA MET A 1 -1.93 -0.49 44.61
C MET A 1 -2.24 -0.90 43.16
N LYS A 2 -1.98 -0.04 42.14
CA LYS A 2 -2.29 -0.29 40.70
C LYS A 2 -1.51 0.66 39.74
N ARG A 3 -0.26 1.01 40.07
CA ARG A 3 0.61 1.86 39.22
C ARG A 3 2.06 1.36 39.06
N LYS A 4 2.44 0.22 39.66
CA LYS A 4 3.82 -0.28 39.66
C LYS A 4 4.10 -1.50 38.77
N ILE A 5 3.13 -1.99 37.97
CA ILE A 5 3.33 -3.20 37.14
C ILE A 5 3.71 -2.85 35.68
N LEU A 6 3.45 -1.63 35.21
CA LEU A 6 3.76 -1.27 33.81
C LEU A 6 5.22 -0.85 33.57
N LEU A 7 5.98 -0.52 34.62
CA LEU A 7 7.38 -0.11 34.50
C LEU A 7 8.38 -1.30 34.58
N THR A 8 7.95 -2.43 35.13
CA THR A 8 8.81 -3.60 35.38
C THR A 8 8.96 -4.51 34.16
N ILE A 9 8.08 -4.39 33.16
CA ILE A 9 8.16 -5.17 31.91
C ILE A 9 9.04 -4.48 30.85
N LEU A 10 9.31 -3.17 31.00
CA LEU A 10 10.16 -2.41 30.07
C LEU A 10 11.66 -2.41 30.45
N SER A 11 12.03 -2.97 31.60
CA SER A 11 13.38 -2.84 32.18
C SER A 11 14.18 -4.16 32.26
N SER A 12 13.65 -5.28 31.79
CA SER A 12 14.30 -6.60 31.86
C SER A 12 15.03 -7.04 30.59
N ALA A 13 15.22 -6.16 29.61
CA ALA A 13 16.02 -6.45 28.42
C ALA A 13 16.96 -5.27 28.13
N LEU A 14 18.04 -5.15 28.92
CA LEU A 14 19.30 -4.45 28.62
C LEU A 14 20.12 -4.36 29.93
N LEU A 15 21.02 -5.32 30.16
CA LEU A 15 22.10 -5.16 31.11
C LEU A 15 23.40 -5.47 30.37
N HIS A 16 24.20 -4.43 30.12
CA HIS A 16 25.66 -4.44 30.19
C HIS A 16 26.11 -3.03 30.61
N THR A 17 27.07 -3.00 31.52
CA THR A 17 27.46 -1.92 32.43
C THR A 17 28.41 -0.90 31.83
N ALA A 18 28.26 0.39 32.19
CA ALA A 18 29.38 1.31 32.39
C ALA A 18 28.94 2.49 33.28
N PHE A 19 29.73 2.75 34.33
CA PHE A 19 29.58 3.82 35.32
C PHE A 19 30.00 5.18 34.74
N ALA A 20 29.28 6.25 35.09
CA ALA A 20 29.85 7.59 35.25
C ALA A 20 28.91 8.50 36.08
N GLN A 21 29.57 9.32 36.89
CA GLN A 21 29.15 10.06 38.08
C GLN A 21 28.45 11.39 37.73
N PHE A 22 27.47 11.81 38.54
CA PHE A 22 26.94 13.18 38.59
C PHE A 22 27.53 13.94 39.78
N PRO A 23 27.77 15.26 39.68
CA PRO A 23 27.54 16.21 40.77
C PRO A 23 26.15 16.87 40.55
N GLY A 24 25.21 16.93 41.51
CA GLY A 24 25.28 17.68 42.77
C GLY A 24 25.16 19.19 42.47
N GLY A 25 24.22 20.01 42.94
CA GLY A 25 23.17 19.95 43.94
C GLY A 25 22.89 21.40 44.40
N GLY A 26 21.65 21.72 44.82
CA GLY A 26 21.26 22.98 45.46
C GLY A 26 20.27 23.82 44.63
N GLY A 27 19.17 24.39 45.15
CA GLY A 27 18.66 24.50 46.52
C GLY A 27 17.91 25.84 46.70
N PHE A 28 16.58 25.75 46.79
CA PHE A 28 15.58 26.57 47.53
C PHE A 28 15.57 28.12 47.61
N GLY A 29 14.34 28.65 47.51
CA GLY A 29 13.82 29.92 48.06
C GLY A 29 12.80 30.57 47.11
N GLY A 30 11.55 30.96 47.42
CA GLY A 30 10.80 31.09 48.67
C GLY A 30 10.14 32.49 48.75
N GLY A 31 8.81 32.58 48.58
CA GLY A 31 7.97 33.77 48.86
C GLY A 31 7.79 34.77 47.69
N GLY A 32 6.66 35.45 47.43
CA GLY A 32 5.41 35.66 48.16
C GLY A 32 4.34 36.34 47.26
N ARG A 33 3.16 36.59 47.83
CA ARG A 33 1.86 36.93 47.21
C ARG A 33 1.71 38.37 46.67
N SER A 34 0.93 38.55 45.59
CA SER A 34 -0.22 39.48 45.38
C SER A 34 -0.78 39.21 43.96
N GLY A 35 -2.06 39.27 43.58
CA GLY A 35 -3.15 40.19 43.92
C GLY A 35 -3.44 41.10 42.71
N GLY A 36 -4.58 40.92 42.02
CA GLY A 36 -5.05 41.72 40.87
C GLY A 36 -5.16 40.86 39.59
N GLY A 37 -6.27 40.73 38.87
CA GLY A 37 -7.29 41.72 38.52
C GLY A 37 -7.33 41.75 36.98
N PHE A 38 -8.33 41.10 36.36
CA PHE A 38 -8.60 41.19 34.91
C PHE A 38 -9.02 42.63 34.55
N PRO A 39 -8.69 43.18 33.36
CA PRO A 39 -9.56 42.98 32.19
C PRO A 39 -8.87 43.05 30.81
N GLY A 40 -9.49 42.45 29.79
CA GLY A 40 -9.01 42.57 28.40
C GLY A 40 -9.83 41.79 27.38
N GLY A 41 -11.11 42.15 27.21
CA GLY A 41 -11.97 41.71 26.10
C GLY A 41 -12.31 42.91 25.20
N ASN A 42 -12.13 42.75 23.89
CA ASN A 42 -12.39 43.74 22.85
C ASN A 42 -13.79 44.40 22.96
N PRO A 43 -13.92 45.72 22.75
CA PRO A 43 -15.22 46.38 22.65
C PRO A 43 -15.89 46.08 21.31
N GLN A 44 -17.06 45.44 21.35
CA GLN A 44 -18.04 45.55 20.27
C GLN A 44 -18.75 46.90 20.40
N GLN A 45 -18.76 47.68 19.32
CA GLN A 45 -19.48 48.93 19.21
C GLN A 45 -20.99 48.69 19.42
N GLN A 46 -21.53 49.16 20.55
CA GLN A 46 -22.96 49.40 20.72
C GLN A 46 -23.31 50.68 19.96
N GLN A 47 -24.12 50.56 18.92
CA GLN A 47 -24.78 51.70 18.29
C GLN A 47 -25.86 52.20 19.26
N THR A 48 -25.70 53.41 19.76
CA THR A 48 -26.74 54.17 20.48
C THR A 48 -27.87 54.56 19.52
N PRO A 49 -29.15 54.42 19.89
CA PRO A 49 -30.26 54.94 19.08
C PRO A 49 -30.22 56.47 19.01
N GLN A 50 -30.31 57.00 17.78
CA GLN A 50 -30.27 58.41 17.44
C GLN A 50 -31.63 59.09 17.76
N ASN A 51 -31.60 60.15 18.59
CA ASN A 51 -32.71 60.83 19.28
C ASN A 51 -33.79 61.55 18.43
N ASP A 52 -33.91 61.32 17.11
CA ASP A 52 -34.88 62.05 16.26
C ASP A 52 -36.09 61.20 15.86
N VAL A 53 -36.81 60.62 16.84
CA VAL A 53 -38.08 59.94 16.58
C VAL A 53 -39.15 60.47 17.54
N PRO A 54 -40.31 60.96 17.04
CA PRO A 54 -41.39 61.45 17.91
C PRO A 54 -41.84 60.36 18.89
N ARG A 55 -41.74 60.64 20.20
CA ARG A 55 -42.26 59.75 21.26
C ARG A 55 -43.72 60.10 21.55
N GLY A 56 -44.61 59.11 21.49
CA GLY A 56 -46.00 59.24 21.91
C GLY A 56 -46.32 58.42 23.15
N SER A 57 -47.59 58.32 23.54
CA SER A 57 -48.03 57.57 24.73
C SER A 57 -48.59 56.18 24.43
N ALA A 58 -48.64 55.77 23.17
CA ALA A 58 -49.22 54.49 22.79
C ALA A 58 -48.24 53.32 22.98
N LYS A 59 -48.79 52.12 23.15
CA LYS A 59 -48.04 50.86 23.23
C LYS A 59 -48.58 49.80 22.26
N ILE A 60 -47.68 48.95 21.76
CA ILE A 60 -48.02 47.74 21.02
C ILE A 60 -47.78 46.54 21.95
N ILE A 61 -48.75 45.64 22.05
CA ILE A 61 -48.66 44.40 22.83
C ILE A 61 -48.96 43.17 21.97
N GLY A 62 -48.48 42.01 22.37
CA GLY A 62 -48.77 40.73 21.73
C GLY A 62 -48.08 39.55 22.41
N ILE A 63 -48.36 38.33 21.95
CA ILE A 63 -47.73 37.10 22.43
C ILE A 63 -47.08 36.39 21.24
N LEU A 64 -45.83 35.96 21.40
CA LEU A 64 -45.08 35.26 20.37
C LEU A 64 -45.11 33.75 20.65
N VAL A 65 -45.53 32.95 19.66
CA VAL A 65 -45.66 31.49 19.78
C VAL A 65 -45.02 30.74 18.63
N ASP A 66 -44.53 29.54 18.91
CA ASP A 66 -43.97 28.63 17.92
C ASP A 66 -45.06 28.07 16.99
N SER A 67 -44.78 28.04 15.68
CA SER A 67 -45.75 27.63 14.66
C SER A 67 -46.24 26.19 14.80
N THR A 68 -45.39 25.30 15.32
CA THR A 68 -45.60 23.85 15.36
C THR A 68 -46.08 23.40 16.73
N THR A 69 -45.38 23.80 17.79
CA THR A 69 -45.64 23.35 19.16
C THR A 69 -46.67 24.22 19.88
N LYS A 70 -47.01 25.40 19.33
CA LYS A 70 -47.87 26.43 19.95
C LYS A 70 -47.40 26.90 21.33
N LYS A 71 -46.16 26.58 21.72
CA LYS A 71 -45.56 27.05 22.97
C LYS A 71 -45.08 28.50 22.82
N PRO A 72 -45.04 29.28 23.91
CA PRO A 72 -44.47 30.61 23.90
C PRO A 72 -43.01 30.63 23.44
N VAL A 73 -42.62 31.67 22.71
CA VAL A 73 -41.22 31.95 22.36
C VAL A 73 -40.69 33.02 23.31
N GLU A 74 -39.96 32.58 24.31
CA GLU A 74 -39.37 33.42 25.36
C GLU A 74 -38.12 34.14 24.85
N PHE A 75 -37.84 35.34 25.37
CA PHE A 75 -36.64 36.13 25.08
C PHE A 75 -36.40 36.50 23.60
N ALA A 76 -37.43 36.50 22.78
CA ALA A 76 -37.39 36.99 21.41
C ALA A 76 -37.30 38.51 21.35
N SER A 77 -36.50 39.03 20.42
CA SER A 77 -36.38 40.47 20.17
C SER A 77 -37.51 40.97 19.30
N ILE A 78 -38.20 42.01 19.75
CA ILE A 78 -39.23 42.74 19.01
C ILE A 78 -38.67 44.11 18.66
N ALA A 79 -38.62 44.44 17.38
CA ALA A 79 -38.21 45.75 16.89
C ALA A 79 -39.35 46.40 16.09
N VAL A 80 -39.63 47.66 16.38
CA VAL A 80 -40.62 48.48 15.68
C VAL A 80 -39.89 49.47 14.79
N TYR A 81 -40.23 49.49 13.50
CA TYR A 81 -39.66 50.35 12.49
C TYR A 81 -40.69 51.36 11.99
N ASP A 82 -40.26 52.57 11.66
CA ASP A 82 -41.09 53.57 10.97
C ASP A 82 -41.21 53.29 9.46
N LYS A 83 -41.89 54.20 8.74
CA LYS A 83 -42.08 54.15 7.29
C LYS A 83 -40.77 54.21 6.48
N ASN A 84 -39.69 54.73 7.08
CA ASN A 84 -38.37 54.86 6.46
C ASN A 84 -37.44 53.69 6.83
N ASN A 85 -37.96 52.63 7.45
CA ASN A 85 -37.19 51.50 7.98
C ASN A 85 -36.16 51.87 9.07
N LYS A 86 -36.34 53.00 9.78
CA LYS A 86 -35.55 53.35 10.96
C LYS A 86 -36.17 52.69 12.19
N VAL A 87 -35.33 52.14 13.07
CA VAL A 87 -35.78 51.56 14.35
C VAL A 87 -36.29 52.69 15.24
N VAL A 88 -37.53 52.55 15.71
CA VAL A 88 -38.24 53.49 16.58
C VAL A 88 -38.05 53.08 18.03
N GLU A 89 -38.37 51.83 18.36
CA GLU A 89 -38.28 51.26 19.70
C GLU A 89 -38.25 49.73 19.62
N GLY A 90 -37.82 49.06 20.70
CA GLY A 90 -37.85 47.61 20.80
C GLY A 90 -38.24 47.10 22.18
N SER A 91 -38.51 45.80 22.27
CA SER A 91 -38.70 45.09 23.54
C SER A 91 -38.26 43.63 23.38
N MET A 92 -38.24 42.89 24.48
CA MET A 92 -38.08 41.43 24.45
C MET A 92 -39.36 40.76 24.96
N THR A 93 -39.62 39.52 24.50
CA THR A 93 -40.69 38.69 25.07
C THR A 93 -40.30 38.15 26.44
N ASP A 94 -41.27 38.01 27.34
CA ASP A 94 -41.12 37.38 28.65
C ASP A 94 -41.21 35.84 28.59
N MET A 95 -41.22 35.18 29.76
CA MET A 95 -41.35 33.72 29.89
C MET A 95 -42.69 33.16 29.35
N ASN A 96 -43.70 34.02 29.18
CA ASN A 96 -44.98 33.65 28.58
C ASN A 96 -45.06 34.05 27.10
N GLY A 97 -43.95 34.50 26.51
CA GLY A 97 -43.87 34.98 25.12
C GLY A 97 -44.52 36.35 24.92
N ALA A 98 -44.97 37.03 25.98
CA ALA A 98 -45.64 38.32 25.89
C ALA A 98 -44.63 39.46 25.73
N PHE A 99 -44.94 40.44 24.89
CA PHE A 99 -44.12 41.64 24.70
C PHE A 99 -44.95 42.93 24.81
N THR A 100 -44.29 44.03 25.16
CA THR A 100 -44.89 45.37 25.19
C THR A 100 -43.85 46.40 24.75
N VAL A 101 -44.11 47.06 23.61
CA VAL A 101 -43.32 48.18 23.11
C VAL A 101 -44.05 49.48 23.45
N LYS A 102 -43.44 50.36 24.24
CA LYS A 102 -44.05 51.61 24.74
C LYS A 102 -43.54 52.82 23.94
N ASN A 103 -44.08 54.00 24.26
CA ASN A 103 -43.62 55.31 23.78
C ASN A 103 -43.79 55.58 22.27
N LEU A 104 -44.79 54.96 21.65
CA LEU A 104 -45.03 55.08 20.20
C LEU A 104 -45.95 56.28 19.90
N ALA A 105 -45.56 57.09 18.92
CA ALA A 105 -46.39 58.15 18.36
C ALA A 105 -47.48 57.59 17.44
N LYS A 106 -48.44 58.44 17.05
CA LYS A 106 -49.42 58.08 16.03
C LYS A 106 -48.70 57.80 14.71
N GLY A 107 -49.02 56.69 14.06
CA GLY A 107 -48.36 56.33 12.81
C GLY A 107 -48.53 54.87 12.42
N THR A 108 -48.02 54.55 11.23
CA THR A 108 -47.99 53.19 10.69
C THR A 108 -46.58 52.65 10.85
N TYR A 109 -46.46 51.50 11.50
CA TYR A 109 -45.19 50.87 11.84
C TYR A 109 -45.04 49.50 11.16
N LYS A 110 -43.79 49.02 11.11
CA LYS A 110 -43.45 47.64 10.78
C LYS A 110 -42.89 46.97 12.04
N VAL A 111 -43.50 45.87 12.47
CA VAL A 111 -43.05 45.12 13.66
C VAL A 111 -42.33 43.86 13.20
N VAL A 112 -41.10 43.67 13.66
CA VAL A 112 -40.27 42.50 13.36
C VAL A 112 -39.95 41.77 14.65
N ALA A 113 -40.35 40.50 14.73
CA ALA A 113 -39.94 39.58 15.79
C ALA A 113 -38.79 38.71 15.27
N SER A 114 -37.71 38.60 16.05
CA SER A 114 -36.56 37.76 15.73
C SER A 114 -36.09 36.99 16.96
N PHE A 115 -35.73 35.72 16.74
CA PHE A 115 -35.16 34.87 17.79
C PHE A 115 -34.25 33.82 17.14
N ILE A 116 -33.20 33.44 17.85
CA ILE A 116 -32.22 32.48 17.33
C ILE A 116 -32.92 31.13 17.11
N GLY A 117 -32.73 30.55 15.92
CA GLY A 117 -33.40 29.30 15.53
C GLY A 117 -34.79 29.47 14.93
N TYR A 118 -35.27 30.70 14.73
CA TYR A 118 -36.55 31.02 14.09
C TYR A 118 -36.37 31.97 12.89
N LYS A 119 -37.25 31.85 11.90
CA LYS A 119 -37.35 32.83 10.81
C LYS A 119 -38.00 34.10 11.37
N ASN A 120 -37.45 35.27 11.01
CA ASN A 120 -38.03 36.55 11.41
C ASN A 120 -39.49 36.65 10.96
N THR A 121 -40.39 36.91 11.91
CA THR A 121 -41.80 37.20 11.63
C THR A 121 -41.95 38.70 11.50
N THR A 122 -42.48 39.17 10.36
CA THR A 122 -42.64 40.60 10.07
C THR A 122 -44.10 40.91 9.82
N LEU A 123 -44.66 41.83 10.61
CA LEU A 123 -45.94 42.47 10.34
C LEU A 123 -45.72 43.83 9.71
N ASN A 124 -46.19 43.98 8.49
CA ASN A 124 -46.18 45.26 7.79
C ASN A 124 -47.50 46.01 8.08
N LYS A 125 -47.43 47.33 8.20
CA LYS A 125 -48.58 48.23 8.36
C LYS A 125 -49.38 48.03 9.66
N VAL A 126 -48.70 48.12 10.81
CA VAL A 126 -49.35 48.21 12.13
C VAL A 126 -49.69 49.66 12.41
N ASP A 127 -50.97 50.00 12.35
CA ASP A 127 -51.46 51.37 12.60
C ASP A 127 -51.69 51.61 14.09
N VAL A 128 -51.07 52.68 14.60
CA VAL A 128 -51.27 53.20 15.96
C VAL A 128 -52.16 54.45 15.87
N PRO A 129 -53.48 54.33 16.15
CA PRO A 129 -54.43 55.42 15.97
C PRO A 129 -54.39 56.43 17.12
N THR A 130 -54.83 57.66 16.85
CA THR A 130 -54.82 58.79 17.80
C THR A 130 -55.64 58.54 19.08
N ASN A 131 -56.65 57.66 19.04
CA ASN A 131 -57.63 57.48 20.12
C ASN A 131 -57.45 56.17 20.92
N LYS A 132 -56.44 55.33 20.62
CA LYS A 132 -56.14 54.13 21.41
C LYS A 132 -54.74 54.18 21.98
N ALA A 133 -54.64 54.09 23.30
CA ALA A 133 -53.37 53.98 24.01
C ALA A 133 -52.68 52.61 23.79
N GLU A 134 -53.40 51.61 23.26
CA GLU A 134 -52.93 50.25 23.11
C GLU A 134 -53.37 49.62 21.77
N VAL A 135 -52.42 49.00 21.08
CA VAL A 135 -52.65 48.15 19.90
C VAL A 135 -52.24 46.72 20.26
N ASN A 136 -53.19 45.79 20.27
CA ASN A 136 -52.94 44.38 20.56
C ASN A 136 -52.86 43.58 19.25
N LEU A 137 -51.71 42.93 19.03
CA LEU A 137 -51.41 42.14 17.84
C LEU A 137 -51.82 40.66 17.98
N GLY A 138 -52.33 40.25 19.14
CA GLY A 138 -52.68 38.87 19.43
C GLY A 138 -51.46 37.94 19.38
N ASN A 139 -51.66 36.73 18.86
CA ASN A 139 -50.61 35.71 18.75
C ASN A 139 -49.84 35.89 17.44
N LEU A 140 -48.57 36.29 17.56
CA LEU A 140 -47.60 36.27 16.47
C LEU A 140 -46.93 34.91 16.40
N VAL A 141 -46.94 34.32 15.20
CA VAL A 141 -46.40 32.97 15.02
C VAL A 141 -45.01 33.05 14.40
N MET A 142 -44.03 32.37 15.00
CA MET A 142 -42.70 32.19 14.42
C MET A 142 -42.51 30.77 13.91
N ALA A 143 -42.04 30.64 12.67
CA ALA A 143 -41.61 29.36 12.12
C ALA A 143 -40.15 29.08 12.47
N THR A 144 -39.84 27.86 12.93
CA THR A 144 -38.45 27.43 13.17
C THR A 144 -37.61 27.54 11.89
N ASP A 145 -36.44 28.18 11.98
CA ASP A 145 -35.48 28.23 10.88
C ASP A 145 -34.65 26.95 10.90
N THR A 146 -35.03 25.97 10.08
CA THR A 146 -34.25 24.75 9.83
C THR A 146 -33.03 25.04 8.95
N LYS A 147 -32.24 26.06 9.30
CA LYS A 147 -30.86 26.12 8.87
C LYS A 147 -30.09 25.14 9.73
N ILE A 148 -29.78 23.99 9.12
CA ILE A 148 -28.73 23.08 9.59
C ILE A 148 -27.53 23.97 9.89
N LEU A 149 -27.22 24.15 11.19
CA LEU A 149 -25.96 24.74 11.62
C LEU A 149 -24.89 24.05 10.79
N ASN A 150 -24.06 24.83 10.10
CA ASN A 150 -22.79 24.31 9.60
C ASN A 150 -22.16 23.67 10.83
N GLU A 151 -22.22 22.35 10.90
CA GLU A 151 -21.46 21.55 11.83
C GLU A 151 -20.09 22.18 11.77
N VAL A 152 -19.61 22.70 12.91
CA VAL A 152 -18.19 22.93 13.06
C VAL A 152 -17.63 21.55 12.85
N THR A 153 -17.26 21.27 11.60
CA THR A 153 -16.53 20.09 11.24
C THR A 153 -15.21 20.35 11.92
N VAL A 154 -15.13 19.91 13.18
CA VAL A 154 -13.86 19.48 13.72
C VAL A 154 -13.50 18.37 12.77
N VAL A 155 -12.80 18.72 11.68
CA VAL A 155 -12.16 17.79 10.78
C VAL A 155 -11.13 17.14 11.66
N GLY A 156 -11.55 16.09 12.37
CA GLY A 156 -10.68 15.23 13.13
C GLY A 156 -9.60 14.83 12.14
N GLN A 157 -8.37 15.23 12.42
CA GLN A 157 -7.25 14.85 11.59
C GLN A 157 -7.25 13.32 11.52
N ALA A 158 -7.48 12.77 10.31
CA ALA A 158 -7.47 11.32 10.09
C ALA A 158 -6.25 10.70 10.77
N ALA A 159 -6.45 9.62 11.51
CA ALA A 159 -5.38 8.95 12.22
C ALA A 159 -4.33 8.47 11.21
N LEU A 160 -3.05 8.40 11.60
CA LEU A 160 -2.01 7.88 10.70
C LEU A 160 -2.33 6.44 10.27
N VAL A 161 -2.97 5.67 11.15
CA VAL A 161 -3.45 4.32 10.89
C VAL A 161 -4.89 4.18 11.36
N GLU A 162 -5.75 3.66 10.49
CA GLU A 162 -7.15 3.33 10.75
C GLU A 162 -7.39 1.84 10.49
N ASP A 163 -8.25 1.20 11.27
CA ASP A 163 -8.66 -0.19 11.04
C ASP A 163 -10.12 -0.18 10.63
N LYS A 164 -10.40 -0.82 9.52
CA LYS A 164 -11.75 -1.03 8.99
C LYS A 164 -12.08 -2.51 9.11
N VAL A 165 -13.35 -2.85 8.87
CA VAL A 165 -13.85 -4.23 9.05
C VAL A 165 -13.01 -5.26 8.27
N ASP A 166 -12.51 -4.89 7.09
CA ASP A 166 -11.81 -5.77 6.16
C ASP A 166 -10.35 -5.38 5.87
N ARG A 167 -9.85 -4.24 6.37
CA ARG A 167 -8.52 -3.72 6.01
C ARG A 167 -7.95 -2.77 7.06
N LEU A 168 -6.63 -2.73 7.16
CA LEU A 168 -5.90 -1.65 7.83
C LEU A 168 -5.57 -0.56 6.79
N VAL A 169 -5.72 0.72 7.15
CA VAL A 169 -5.45 1.86 6.28
C VAL A 169 -4.36 2.72 6.89
N TYR A 170 -3.22 2.83 6.20
CA TYR A 170 -2.14 3.75 6.51
C TYR A 170 -2.29 5.03 5.68
N ASN A 171 -2.52 6.16 6.32
CA ASN A 171 -2.75 7.45 5.67
C ASN A 171 -1.42 8.14 5.30
N ALA A 172 -0.82 7.72 4.17
CA ALA A 172 0.46 8.21 3.66
C ALA A 172 0.52 9.74 3.49
N GLU A 173 -0.59 10.41 3.14
CA GLU A 173 -0.62 11.87 2.99
C GLU A 173 -0.33 12.65 4.29
N LYS A 174 -0.50 11.99 5.44
CA LYS A 174 -0.20 12.53 6.78
C LYS A 174 1.23 12.22 7.22
N ASP A 175 1.93 11.34 6.50
CA ASP A 175 3.34 11.05 6.74
C ASP A 175 4.26 11.99 5.94
N ILE A 176 5.23 12.57 6.63
CA ILE A 176 6.12 13.60 6.08
C ILE A 176 7.45 12.99 5.63
N THR A 177 7.94 11.92 6.26
CA THR A 177 9.18 11.23 5.81
C THR A 177 9.03 10.53 4.49
N SER A 178 7.79 10.25 4.09
CA SER A 178 7.53 9.64 2.80
C SER A 178 7.72 10.64 1.67
N ARG A 179 7.51 11.95 1.91
CA ARG A 179 7.54 12.99 0.86
C ARG A 179 8.89 13.09 0.14
N GLY A 180 8.83 13.20 -1.19
CA GLY A 180 10.00 13.14 -2.06
C GLY A 180 10.65 11.76 -2.18
N GLY A 181 9.98 10.71 -1.70
CA GLY A 181 10.37 9.31 -1.90
C GLY A 181 9.45 8.59 -2.87
N THR A 182 9.45 7.27 -2.80
CA THR A 182 8.69 6.36 -3.68
C THR A 182 7.62 5.60 -2.90
N ALA A 183 6.77 4.83 -3.58
CA ALA A 183 5.82 3.94 -2.91
C ALA A 183 6.54 2.90 -2.04
N GLU A 184 7.72 2.46 -2.46
CA GLU A 184 8.59 1.59 -1.65
C GLU A 184 8.85 2.19 -0.26
N ASP A 185 9.17 3.49 -0.19
CA ASP A 185 9.42 4.21 1.07
C ASP A 185 8.17 4.31 1.95
N VAL A 186 7.00 4.45 1.33
CA VAL A 186 5.71 4.43 2.04
C VAL A 186 5.45 3.04 2.60
N LEU A 187 5.60 1.99 1.78
CA LEU A 187 5.30 0.61 2.16
C LEU A 187 6.21 0.10 3.29
N ARG A 188 7.46 0.57 3.38
CA ARG A 188 8.35 0.30 4.54
C ARG A 188 7.74 0.72 5.89
N LYS A 189 6.81 1.68 5.89
CA LYS A 189 6.19 2.25 7.09
C LYS A 189 4.79 1.72 7.37
N VAL A 190 4.22 1.01 6.40
CA VAL A 190 2.88 0.45 6.51
C VAL A 190 2.93 -0.75 7.47
N PRO A 191 2.00 -0.84 8.43
CA PRO A 191 1.93 -1.98 9.35
C PRO A 191 1.82 -3.32 8.63
N MET A 192 2.37 -4.39 9.22
CA MET A 192 2.36 -5.76 8.67
C MET A 192 3.16 -5.98 7.39
N LEU A 193 3.73 -4.92 6.82
CA LEU A 193 4.56 -4.99 5.63
C LEU A 193 6.03 -4.86 5.98
N THR A 194 6.86 -5.56 5.20
CA THR A 194 8.31 -5.44 5.22
C THR A 194 8.77 -5.28 3.79
N VAL A 195 9.77 -4.45 3.56
CA VAL A 195 10.36 -4.28 2.23
C VAL A 195 11.84 -4.60 2.35
N ASP A 196 12.31 -5.53 1.52
CA ASP A 196 13.73 -5.89 1.50
C ASP A 196 14.58 -4.85 0.75
N MET A 197 15.84 -5.18 0.52
CA MET A 197 16.81 -4.26 -0.07
C MET A 197 16.66 -4.07 -1.56
N ASP A 198 16.14 -5.10 -2.23
CA ASP A 198 15.86 -5.07 -3.66
C ASP A 198 14.55 -4.33 -3.93
N GLY A 199 13.77 -4.06 -2.87
CA GLY A 199 12.49 -3.37 -2.88
C GLY A 199 11.31 -4.33 -2.89
N ASN A 200 11.55 -5.64 -2.71
CA ASN A 200 10.47 -6.61 -2.70
C ASN A 200 9.68 -6.46 -1.41
N VAL A 201 8.37 -6.35 -1.57
CA VAL A 201 7.46 -6.20 -0.45
C VAL A 201 7.00 -7.57 -0.01
N GLN A 202 6.94 -7.76 1.30
CA GLN A 202 6.41 -8.96 1.92
C GLN A 202 5.36 -8.54 2.94
N MET A 203 4.31 -9.33 3.05
CA MET A 203 3.32 -9.21 4.12
C MET A 203 3.52 -10.40 5.04
N ARG A 204 3.77 -10.14 6.33
CA ARG A 204 3.93 -11.20 7.35
C ARG A 204 4.99 -12.26 6.97
N GLY A 205 6.10 -11.82 6.37
CA GLY A 205 7.23 -12.69 5.98
C GLY A 205 7.02 -13.47 4.67
N SER A 206 5.92 -13.22 3.97
CA SER A 206 5.61 -13.83 2.67
C SER A 206 5.70 -12.81 1.56
N SER A 207 6.51 -13.10 0.54
CA SER A 207 6.60 -12.34 -0.71
C SER A 207 5.42 -12.56 -1.64
N ASN A 208 4.67 -13.66 -1.48
CA ASN A 208 3.44 -13.87 -2.25
C ASN A 208 2.29 -13.00 -1.72
N ILE A 209 2.23 -11.78 -2.24
CA ILE A 209 1.26 -10.72 -1.94
C ILE A 209 0.75 -10.11 -3.24
N LYS A 210 -0.47 -9.58 -3.20
CA LYS A 210 -1.05 -8.79 -4.29
C LYS A 210 -0.77 -7.32 -4.05
N VAL A 211 -0.35 -6.55 -5.06
CA VAL A 211 -0.27 -5.08 -4.97
C VAL A 211 -1.22 -4.46 -5.98
N LEU A 212 -2.09 -3.57 -5.50
CA LEU A 212 -3.07 -2.86 -6.30
C LEU A 212 -2.77 -1.37 -6.28
N ILE A 213 -3.00 -0.68 -7.39
CA ILE A 213 -3.04 0.79 -7.45
C ILE A 213 -4.48 1.19 -7.67
N ASN A 214 -5.06 1.91 -6.72
CA ASN A 214 -6.45 2.28 -6.74
C ASN A 214 -7.34 1.03 -6.97
N ASN A 215 -7.29 0.01 -6.11
CA ASN A 215 -7.95 -1.30 -6.22
C ASN A 215 -7.98 -1.89 -7.64
N LYS A 216 -6.93 -1.69 -8.42
CA LYS A 216 -6.77 -2.25 -9.75
C LYS A 216 -5.38 -2.87 -9.85
N PRO A 217 -5.23 -4.00 -10.56
CA PRO A 217 -3.91 -4.46 -10.98
C PRO A 217 -3.31 -3.42 -11.92
N SER A 218 -2.00 -3.47 -12.07
CA SER A 218 -1.30 -2.62 -13.02
C SER A 218 -0.22 -3.47 -13.66
N SER A 219 -0.13 -3.47 -15.00
CA SER A 219 0.90 -4.23 -15.71
C SER A 219 2.31 -3.81 -15.32
N ILE A 220 2.47 -2.58 -14.79
CA ILE A 220 3.71 -2.10 -14.19
C ILE A 220 4.15 -2.97 -13.00
N LEU A 221 3.21 -3.37 -12.13
CA LEU A 221 3.46 -4.18 -10.94
C LEU A 221 3.62 -5.68 -11.26
N ALA A 222 2.98 -6.15 -12.34
CA ALA A 222 2.95 -7.55 -12.76
C ALA A 222 4.28 -8.08 -13.34
N THR A 223 5.29 -7.22 -13.46
CA THR A 223 6.57 -7.56 -14.09
C THR A 223 7.68 -7.61 -13.05
N ASN A 224 7.75 -6.59 -12.18
CA ASN A 224 8.56 -6.62 -10.97
C ASN A 224 7.99 -5.60 -9.98
N ILE A 225 7.36 -6.10 -8.91
CA ILE A 225 6.71 -5.26 -7.89
C ILE A 225 7.69 -4.23 -7.31
N ALA A 226 8.92 -4.65 -6.99
CA ALA A 226 9.92 -3.79 -6.39
C ALA A 226 10.31 -2.60 -7.29
N ASP A 227 10.59 -2.89 -8.56
CA ASP A 227 10.96 -1.86 -9.53
C ASP A 227 9.79 -0.94 -9.87
N ALA A 228 8.57 -1.47 -9.92
CA ALA A 228 7.35 -0.73 -10.17
C ALA A 228 6.98 0.23 -9.03
N LEU A 229 7.13 -0.20 -7.78
CA LEU A 229 6.88 0.64 -6.60
C LEU A 229 7.84 1.83 -6.52
N LYS A 230 9.06 1.68 -7.04
CA LYS A 230 10.03 2.79 -7.17
C LYS A 230 9.56 3.83 -8.19
N GLN A 231 8.66 3.50 -9.10
CA GLN A 231 8.15 4.44 -10.11
C GLN A 231 6.99 5.29 -9.57
N ILE A 232 6.30 4.85 -8.51
CA ILE A 232 5.15 5.57 -7.95
C ILE A 232 5.65 6.59 -6.91
N PRO A 233 5.36 7.89 -7.07
CA PRO A 233 5.78 8.89 -6.09
C PRO A 233 4.97 8.77 -4.80
N SER A 234 5.64 8.85 -3.65
CA SER A 234 4.99 8.88 -2.35
C SER A 234 3.93 9.99 -2.22
N ASP A 235 4.19 11.15 -2.84
CA ASP A 235 3.32 12.33 -2.77
C ASP A 235 2.02 12.15 -3.56
N MET A 236 1.98 11.21 -4.50
CA MET A 236 0.74 10.80 -5.16
C MET A 236 -0.12 9.88 -4.29
N ILE A 237 0.45 9.25 -3.26
CA ILE A 237 -0.25 8.27 -2.43
C ILE A 237 -1.06 9.02 -1.37
N LYS A 238 -2.36 8.78 -1.35
CA LYS A 238 -3.26 9.21 -0.29
C LYS A 238 -3.12 8.27 0.91
N SER A 239 -3.27 6.97 0.65
CA SER A 239 -3.24 5.93 1.67
C SER A 239 -2.80 4.60 1.09
N VAL A 240 -2.26 3.72 1.94
CA VAL A 240 -2.03 2.31 1.63
C VAL A 240 -2.96 1.48 2.50
N GLU A 241 -3.72 0.59 1.88
CA GLU A 241 -4.59 -0.34 2.58
C GLU A 241 -3.95 -1.74 2.59
N VAL A 242 -3.97 -2.41 3.75
CA VAL A 242 -3.48 -3.77 3.94
C VAL A 242 -4.68 -4.66 4.25
N ILE A 243 -4.92 -5.63 3.38
CA ILE A 243 -6.05 -6.55 3.45
C ILE A 243 -5.49 -7.96 3.67
N THR A 244 -5.48 -8.41 4.92
CA THR A 244 -4.90 -9.71 5.30
C THR A 244 -5.90 -10.85 5.20
N SER A 245 -7.20 -10.53 5.11
CA SER A 245 -8.27 -11.49 4.88
C SER A 245 -9.25 -10.93 3.84
N PRO A 246 -8.85 -10.95 2.55
CA PRO A 246 -9.70 -10.43 1.48
C PRO A 246 -11.00 -11.25 1.37
N SER A 247 -12.11 -10.59 1.06
CA SER A 247 -13.37 -11.26 0.77
C SER A 247 -13.36 -11.91 -0.62
N ALA A 248 -14.31 -12.80 -0.89
CA ALA A 248 -14.48 -13.48 -2.19
C ALA A 248 -14.58 -12.54 -3.43
N LYS A 249 -14.87 -11.25 -3.22
CA LYS A 249 -14.78 -10.22 -4.27
C LYS A 249 -13.36 -10.07 -4.85
N TYR A 250 -12.34 -10.22 -4.02
CA TYR A 250 -10.96 -10.17 -4.47
C TYR A 250 -10.56 -11.52 -5.05
N ASP A 251 -9.63 -11.53 -5.99
CA ASP A 251 -9.06 -12.77 -6.49
C ASP A 251 -8.48 -13.60 -5.35
N ALA A 252 -8.61 -14.92 -5.49
CA ALA A 252 -8.15 -15.89 -4.51
C ALA A 252 -6.62 -15.89 -4.36
N GLU A 253 -5.90 -15.24 -5.26
CA GLU A 253 -4.45 -15.15 -5.23
C GLU A 253 -3.88 -14.15 -4.23
N GLY A 254 -2.62 -14.35 -3.87
CA GLY A 254 -1.85 -13.61 -2.88
C GLY A 254 -2.01 -14.31 -1.54
N THR A 255 -1.24 -15.36 -1.31
CA THR A 255 -1.36 -16.25 -0.14
C THR A 255 -1.19 -15.51 1.19
N ALA A 256 -0.54 -14.34 1.20
CA ALA A 256 -0.36 -13.53 2.41
C ALA A 256 -1.35 -12.37 2.57
N GLY A 257 -1.98 -11.91 1.48
CA GLY A 257 -2.93 -10.80 1.48
C GLY A 257 -2.75 -9.82 0.32
N ILE A 258 -3.43 -8.67 0.40
CA ILE A 258 -3.47 -7.63 -0.63
C ILE A 258 -3.02 -6.29 -0.04
N ILE A 259 -2.13 -5.60 -0.75
CA ILE A 259 -1.75 -4.22 -0.52
C ILE A 259 -2.45 -3.38 -1.58
N ASN A 260 -3.09 -2.30 -1.18
CA ASN A 260 -3.77 -1.41 -2.11
C ASN A 260 -3.33 0.05 -1.90
N ILE A 261 -2.61 0.58 -2.88
CA ILE A 261 -2.09 1.94 -2.92
C ILE A 261 -3.19 2.84 -3.50
N ILE A 262 -3.82 3.64 -2.64
CA ILE A 262 -4.81 4.65 -3.07
C ILE A 262 -4.08 5.93 -3.42
N THR A 263 -4.23 6.40 -4.66
CA THR A 263 -3.67 7.68 -5.07
C THR A 263 -4.61 8.83 -4.70
N LYS A 264 -4.05 10.03 -4.55
CA LYS A 264 -4.81 11.27 -4.40
C LYS A 264 -5.67 11.49 -5.65
N LYS A 265 -6.87 12.03 -5.43
CA LYS A 265 -7.81 12.44 -6.48
C LYS A 265 -8.32 13.82 -6.11
N ASN A 266 -8.50 14.70 -7.08
CA ASN A 266 -9.18 15.96 -6.85
C ASN A 266 -10.67 15.84 -7.25
N THR A 267 -11.56 15.97 -6.28
CA THR A 267 -13.02 16.01 -6.50
C THR A 267 -13.57 17.44 -6.55
N LEU A 268 -12.76 18.45 -6.24
CA LEU A 268 -13.16 19.85 -6.15
C LEU A 268 -12.99 20.55 -7.50
N GLN A 269 -13.91 21.47 -7.81
CA GLN A 269 -13.87 22.24 -9.06
C GLN A 269 -12.63 23.15 -9.08
N GLY A 270 -12.03 23.29 -10.27
CA GLY A 270 -10.85 24.12 -10.49
C GLY A 270 -9.58 23.35 -10.79
N LEU A 271 -8.48 24.09 -10.92
CA LEU A 271 -7.15 23.58 -11.22
C LEU A 271 -6.33 23.46 -9.93
N THR A 272 -5.78 22.28 -9.70
CA THR A 272 -4.85 22.01 -8.59
C THR A 272 -3.70 21.16 -9.08
N GLY A 273 -2.55 21.25 -8.43
CA GLY A 273 -1.43 20.41 -8.76
C GLY A 273 -0.29 20.50 -7.77
N PHE A 274 0.71 19.67 -7.99
CA PHE A 274 1.99 19.78 -7.30
C PHE A 274 3.13 19.36 -8.22
N VAL A 275 4.32 19.84 -7.88
CA VAL A 275 5.59 19.40 -8.44
C VAL A 275 6.53 19.06 -7.29
N ASN A 276 7.26 17.98 -7.44
CA ASN A 276 8.31 17.55 -6.54
C ASN A 276 9.57 17.24 -7.34
N ALA A 277 10.72 17.67 -6.83
CA ALA A 277 12.01 17.30 -7.37
C ALA A 277 12.95 16.95 -6.22
N GLY A 278 13.75 15.92 -6.40
CA GLY A 278 14.72 15.45 -5.42
C GLY A 278 16.01 15.00 -6.09
N ALA A 279 17.12 15.14 -5.36
CA ALA A 279 18.43 14.67 -5.77
C ALA A 279 19.23 14.22 -4.56
N GLY A 280 20.09 13.24 -4.76
CA GLY A 280 20.97 12.69 -3.74
C GLY A 280 22.15 11.96 -4.36
N VAL A 281 23.06 11.50 -3.51
CA VAL A 281 24.32 10.87 -3.96
C VAL A 281 24.15 9.55 -4.72
N ARG A 282 22.92 9.00 -4.75
CA ARG A 282 22.58 7.73 -5.42
C ARG A 282 21.39 7.80 -6.36
N GLY A 283 20.87 9.00 -6.62
CA GLY A 283 19.73 9.12 -7.52
C GLY A 283 19.09 10.50 -7.51
N ALA A 284 18.24 10.73 -8.49
CA ALA A 284 17.41 11.91 -8.60
C ALA A 284 15.99 11.52 -9.02
N ASN A 285 15.01 12.37 -8.72
CA ASN A 285 13.63 12.15 -9.06
C ASN A 285 12.92 13.46 -9.35
N ALA A 286 11.93 13.42 -10.23
CA ALA A 286 11.06 14.56 -10.52
C ALA A 286 9.67 14.05 -10.84
N PHE A 287 8.66 14.59 -10.16
CA PHE A 287 7.28 14.17 -10.29
C PHE A 287 6.33 15.36 -10.27
N GLY A 288 5.24 15.25 -11.01
CA GLY A 288 4.22 16.27 -11.12
C GLY A 288 2.83 15.66 -11.19
N ASN A 289 1.86 16.42 -10.72
CA ASN A 289 0.44 16.09 -10.86
C ASN A 289 -0.35 17.37 -11.12
N LEU A 290 -1.30 17.26 -12.04
CA LEU A 290 -2.23 18.30 -12.43
C LEU A 290 -3.63 17.71 -12.43
N ASN A 291 -4.56 18.34 -11.74
CA ASN A 291 -5.97 17.97 -11.75
C ASN A 291 -6.80 19.18 -12.13
N LEU A 292 -7.65 19.01 -13.12
CA LEU A 292 -8.64 19.98 -13.55
C LEU A 292 -10.02 19.33 -13.44
N ARG A 293 -10.95 19.97 -12.75
CA ARG A 293 -12.35 19.54 -12.77
C ARG A 293 -13.25 20.70 -13.12
N GLN A 294 -14.07 20.50 -14.16
CA GLN A 294 -15.03 21.47 -14.66
C GLN A 294 -16.38 20.77 -14.85
N LYS A 295 -17.35 21.12 -14.00
CA LYS A 295 -18.70 20.53 -13.99
C LYS A 295 -18.63 18.99 -13.94
N LYS A 296 -19.15 18.32 -14.98
CA LYS A 296 -19.25 16.86 -15.09
C LYS A 296 -17.95 16.18 -15.52
N VAL A 297 -16.93 16.92 -15.93
CA VAL A 297 -15.67 16.36 -16.44
C VAL A 297 -14.54 16.65 -15.44
N GLY A 298 -13.82 15.61 -15.05
CA GLY A 298 -12.56 15.69 -14.33
C GLY A 298 -11.43 15.11 -15.16
N THR A 299 -10.29 15.77 -15.17
CA THR A 299 -9.06 15.28 -15.80
C THR A 299 -7.93 15.34 -14.79
N SER A 300 -7.17 14.26 -14.68
CA SER A 300 -5.98 14.16 -13.85
C SER A 300 -4.81 13.67 -14.71
N LEU A 301 -3.74 14.45 -14.74
CA LEU A 301 -2.47 14.09 -15.35
C LEU A 301 -1.43 13.97 -14.24
N SER A 302 -0.82 12.79 -14.12
CA SER A 302 0.33 12.58 -13.24
C SER A 302 1.49 12.14 -14.10
N PHE A 303 2.69 12.63 -13.82
CA PHE A 303 3.88 12.25 -14.56
C PHE A 303 5.10 12.31 -13.66
N GLY A 304 6.14 11.61 -14.05
CA GLY A 304 7.47 11.84 -13.53
C GLY A 304 8.35 10.63 -13.67
N GLY A 305 9.48 10.65 -12.98
CA GLY A 305 10.48 9.62 -13.09
C GLY A 305 11.57 9.76 -12.05
N ASN A 306 12.40 8.73 -11.99
CA ASN A 306 13.58 8.70 -11.17
C ASN A 306 14.76 8.10 -11.92
N SER A 307 15.95 8.53 -11.57
CA SER A 307 17.20 7.90 -11.97
C SER A 307 17.94 7.42 -10.73
N GLY A 308 18.44 6.19 -10.78
CA GLY A 308 19.40 5.68 -9.82
C GLY A 308 20.78 5.60 -10.46
N TYR A 309 21.79 6.10 -9.76
CA TYR A 309 23.19 6.06 -10.17
C TYR A 309 24.04 5.79 -8.94
N ASN A 310 25.29 5.35 -9.13
CA ASN A 310 26.19 5.07 -8.00
C ASN A 310 25.55 4.07 -7.00
N THR A 311 25.10 2.91 -7.50
CA THR A 311 24.54 1.85 -6.65
C THR A 311 25.42 0.60 -6.71
N PRO A 312 26.66 0.68 -6.16
CA PRO A 312 27.54 -0.47 -6.13
C PRO A 312 27.01 -1.52 -5.16
N SER A 313 27.30 -2.76 -5.50
CA SER A 313 27.19 -3.92 -4.64
C SER A 313 28.35 -4.86 -4.94
N ASP A 314 28.82 -5.59 -3.94
CA ASP A 314 29.82 -6.63 -4.15
C ASP A 314 29.46 -7.87 -3.35
N GLY A 315 30.00 -9.00 -3.73
CA GLY A 315 29.69 -10.24 -3.05
C GLY A 315 30.73 -11.31 -3.27
N SER A 316 30.67 -12.30 -2.40
CA SER A 316 31.48 -13.50 -2.47
C SER A 316 30.62 -14.71 -2.15
N THR A 317 30.89 -15.81 -2.82
CA THR A 317 30.20 -17.07 -2.63
C THR A 317 31.21 -18.20 -2.67
N THR A 318 31.12 -19.08 -1.68
CA THR A 318 31.86 -20.33 -1.66
C THR A 318 30.84 -21.45 -1.61
N ARG A 319 30.94 -22.41 -2.52
CA ARG A 319 30.13 -23.62 -2.54
C ARG A 319 31.04 -24.83 -2.59
N GLU A 320 30.92 -25.68 -1.59
CA GLU A 320 31.48 -27.02 -1.61
C GLU A 320 30.38 -27.98 -2.06
N SER A 321 30.66 -28.79 -3.07
CA SER A 321 29.73 -29.76 -3.61
C SER A 321 30.36 -31.14 -3.53
N SER A 322 29.67 -32.09 -2.91
CA SER A 322 30.04 -33.50 -2.85
C SER A 322 29.01 -34.31 -3.59
N VAL A 323 29.38 -34.77 -4.78
CA VAL A 323 28.50 -35.55 -5.66
C VAL A 323 29.26 -36.79 -6.07
N ARG A 324 28.71 -37.96 -5.74
CA ARG A 324 29.29 -39.27 -6.10
C ARG A 324 30.72 -39.51 -5.61
N GLY A 325 31.05 -38.99 -4.42
CA GLY A 325 32.39 -39.10 -3.84
C GLY A 325 33.40 -38.08 -4.38
N THR A 326 33.05 -37.31 -5.41
CA THR A 326 33.86 -36.18 -5.90
C THR A 326 33.49 -34.92 -5.15
N THR A 327 34.49 -34.27 -4.57
CA THR A 327 34.33 -32.97 -3.90
C THR A 327 34.91 -31.86 -4.75
N THR A 328 34.14 -30.81 -4.99
CA THR A 328 34.58 -29.60 -5.69
C THR A 328 34.28 -28.37 -4.86
N THR A 329 35.14 -27.36 -4.96
CA THR A 329 34.92 -26.05 -4.33
C THR A 329 34.86 -24.97 -5.40
N LEU A 330 33.73 -24.27 -5.45
CA LEU A 330 33.52 -23.10 -6.29
C LEU A 330 33.61 -21.84 -5.42
N ALA A 331 34.61 -21.01 -5.68
CA ALA A 331 34.74 -19.67 -5.13
C ALA A 331 34.42 -18.63 -6.20
N GLN A 332 33.49 -17.72 -5.91
CA GLN A 332 33.11 -16.64 -6.81
C GLN A 332 33.11 -15.32 -6.09
N THR A 333 33.55 -14.27 -6.78
CA THR A 333 33.45 -12.88 -6.34
C THR A 333 32.86 -12.03 -7.44
N ASP A 334 32.00 -11.08 -7.09
CA ASP A 334 31.42 -10.16 -8.05
C ASP A 334 31.38 -8.73 -7.50
N ALA A 335 31.47 -7.76 -8.41
CA ALA A 335 31.29 -6.35 -8.10
C ALA A 335 30.41 -5.73 -9.19
N ASN A 336 29.23 -5.25 -8.82
CA ASN A 336 28.22 -4.78 -9.74
C ASN A 336 27.83 -3.34 -9.45
N ASN A 337 27.56 -2.57 -10.51
CA ASN A 337 26.97 -1.26 -10.42
C ASN A 337 25.71 -1.21 -11.29
N VAL A 338 24.63 -0.70 -10.71
CA VAL A 338 23.37 -0.53 -11.43
C VAL A 338 23.13 0.95 -11.70
N ARG A 339 22.82 1.27 -12.96
CA ARG A 339 22.21 2.53 -13.35
C ARG A 339 20.79 2.25 -13.77
N ARG A 340 19.86 3.12 -13.39
CA ARG A 340 18.46 2.99 -13.79
C ARG A 340 17.86 4.35 -14.12
N ILE A 341 16.92 4.35 -15.04
CA ILE A 341 16.05 5.49 -15.34
C ILE A 341 14.65 4.93 -15.51
N ASN A 342 13.72 5.39 -14.69
CA ASN A 342 12.32 5.00 -14.73
C ASN A 342 11.46 6.25 -14.92
N GLY A 343 10.34 6.08 -15.61
CA GLY A 343 9.35 7.13 -15.82
C GLY A 343 7.95 6.53 -15.85
N ASN A 344 6.98 7.30 -15.38
CA ASN A 344 5.59 6.94 -15.44
C ASN A 344 4.73 8.16 -15.76
N THR A 345 3.71 7.97 -16.59
CA THR A 345 2.70 8.98 -16.92
C THR A 345 1.33 8.34 -16.82
N GLN A 346 0.40 9.02 -16.15
CA GLN A 346 -0.99 8.58 -16.02
C GLN A 346 -1.92 9.73 -16.39
N LEU A 347 -2.81 9.48 -17.35
CA LEU A 347 -3.93 10.35 -17.67
C LEU A 347 -5.23 9.67 -17.21
N SER A 348 -6.09 10.37 -16.51
CA SER A 348 -7.40 9.87 -16.08
C SER A 348 -8.47 10.90 -16.39
N ILE A 349 -9.53 10.46 -17.06
CA ILE A 349 -10.68 11.28 -17.43
C ILE A 349 -11.92 10.67 -16.75
N ASP A 350 -12.52 11.44 -15.86
CA ASP A 350 -13.76 11.13 -15.16
C ASP A 350 -14.92 11.90 -15.82
N TYR A 351 -15.98 11.20 -16.22
CA TYR A 351 -17.18 11.81 -16.77
C TYR A 351 -18.43 11.41 -15.99
N ASP A 352 -19.06 12.38 -15.34
CA ASP A 352 -20.30 12.23 -14.59
C ASP A 352 -21.48 12.49 -15.54
N ILE A 353 -21.91 11.45 -16.27
CA ILE A 353 -23.00 11.51 -17.28
C ILE A 353 -24.24 12.18 -16.68
N ASN A 354 -24.66 11.70 -15.50
CA ASN A 354 -25.76 12.26 -14.71
C ASN A 354 -25.60 11.88 -13.23
N SER A 355 -26.59 12.24 -12.41
CA SER A 355 -26.57 11.97 -10.98
C SER A 355 -26.55 10.50 -10.58
N LYS A 356 -26.62 9.53 -11.51
CA LYS A 356 -26.61 8.09 -11.23
C LYS A 356 -25.57 7.31 -12.02
N ASN A 357 -24.94 7.92 -13.03
CA ASN A 357 -24.08 7.23 -13.98
C ASN A 357 -22.77 7.99 -14.11
N SER A 358 -21.65 7.29 -13.97
CA SER A 358 -20.32 7.87 -14.16
C SER A 358 -19.41 6.90 -14.91
N MET A 359 -18.51 7.45 -15.70
CA MET A 359 -17.47 6.70 -16.40
C MET A 359 -16.09 7.22 -16.02
N THR A 360 -15.09 6.36 -16.14
CA THR A 360 -13.67 6.72 -15.99
C THR A 360 -12.87 6.00 -17.04
N LEU A 361 -12.09 6.75 -17.81
CA LEU A 361 -11.02 6.21 -18.64
C LEU A 361 -9.70 6.56 -17.99
N THR A 362 -8.78 5.60 -17.90
CA THR A 362 -7.43 5.82 -17.37
C THR A 362 -6.43 5.17 -18.29
N GLY A 363 -5.47 5.95 -18.80
CA GLY A 363 -4.28 5.45 -19.48
C GLY A 363 -3.07 5.60 -18.56
N ARG A 364 -2.22 4.57 -18.46
CA ARG A 364 -0.91 4.67 -17.80
C ARG A 364 0.18 4.16 -18.73
N LEU A 365 1.26 4.89 -18.80
CA LEU A 365 2.50 4.54 -19.47
C LEU A 365 3.58 4.42 -18.42
N GLY A 366 4.35 3.34 -18.46
CA GLY A 366 5.53 3.11 -17.65
C GLY A 366 6.71 2.79 -18.55
N ILE A 367 7.86 3.38 -18.24
CA ILE A 367 9.13 3.12 -18.92
C ILE A 367 10.20 2.89 -17.86
N GLY A 368 11.08 1.93 -18.09
CA GLY A 368 12.14 1.58 -17.17
C GLY A 368 13.35 1.05 -17.92
N ASN A 369 14.50 1.68 -17.75
CA ASN A 369 15.76 1.26 -18.32
C ASN A 369 16.71 0.93 -17.18
N PHE A 370 17.33 -0.24 -17.24
CA PHE A 370 18.27 -0.73 -16.25
C PHE A 370 19.55 -1.16 -16.95
N ASP A 371 20.67 -0.66 -16.48
CA ASP A 371 22.00 -0.97 -16.99
C ASP A 371 22.83 -1.48 -15.82
N THR A 372 23.05 -2.79 -15.80
CA THR A 372 23.84 -3.47 -14.78
C THR A 372 25.15 -3.90 -15.39
N ARG A 373 26.26 -3.51 -14.77
CA ARG A 373 27.60 -3.86 -15.23
C ARG A 373 28.48 -4.29 -14.08
N GLY A 374 29.35 -5.25 -14.31
CA GLY A 374 30.29 -5.69 -13.29
C GLY A 374 31.13 -6.90 -13.68
N PRO A 375 32.35 -7.02 -13.15
CA PRO A 375 33.10 -8.26 -13.21
C PRO A 375 32.55 -9.32 -12.25
N GLN A 376 32.68 -10.57 -12.65
CA GLN A 376 32.52 -11.76 -11.84
C GLN A 376 33.72 -12.67 -12.08
N THR A 377 34.45 -12.98 -11.03
CA THR A 377 35.56 -13.95 -11.07
C THR A 377 35.07 -15.26 -10.47
N SER A 378 35.40 -16.37 -11.15
CA SER A 378 35.08 -17.72 -10.69
C SER A 378 36.33 -18.58 -10.65
N LEU A 379 36.46 -19.39 -9.61
CA LEU A 379 37.50 -20.38 -9.41
C LEU A 379 36.84 -21.69 -8.94
N LEU A 380 37.00 -22.75 -9.72
CA LEU A 380 36.57 -24.09 -9.40
C LEU A 380 37.81 -24.95 -9.14
N THR A 381 37.88 -25.55 -7.95
CA THR A 381 38.93 -26.49 -7.59
C THR A 381 38.35 -27.87 -7.30
N GLY A 382 39.10 -28.92 -7.62
CA GLY A 382 38.73 -30.29 -7.27
C GLY A 382 39.21 -30.69 -5.88
N SER A 383 39.10 -31.98 -5.58
CA SER A 383 39.28 -32.52 -4.22
C SER A 383 40.72 -32.47 -3.71
N SER A 384 41.71 -32.39 -4.60
CA SER A 384 43.13 -32.26 -4.22
C SER A 384 43.63 -30.80 -4.25
N GLY A 385 42.72 -29.85 -4.49
CA GLY A 385 43.04 -28.42 -4.61
C GLY A 385 43.51 -28.00 -6.01
N GLU A 386 43.48 -28.91 -6.98
CA GLU A 386 43.79 -28.64 -8.38
C GLU A 386 42.78 -27.66 -8.99
N VAL A 387 43.26 -26.72 -9.79
CA VAL A 387 42.39 -25.74 -10.49
C VAL A 387 41.77 -26.41 -11.70
N MET A 388 40.45 -26.62 -11.65
CA MET A 388 39.69 -27.19 -12.76
C MET A 388 39.22 -26.11 -13.75
N GLN A 389 38.85 -24.93 -13.23
CA GLN A 389 38.41 -23.81 -14.06
C GLN A 389 38.65 -22.49 -13.34
N GLN A 390 39.16 -21.50 -14.07
CA GLN A 390 39.31 -20.13 -13.58
C GLN A 390 39.04 -19.16 -14.72
N PHE A 391 38.20 -18.15 -14.47
CA PHE A 391 37.94 -17.07 -15.43
C PHE A 391 37.40 -15.82 -14.73
N THR A 392 37.54 -14.68 -15.38
CA THR A 392 36.81 -13.46 -15.04
C THR A 392 35.90 -13.06 -16.19
N ARG A 393 34.61 -12.91 -15.90
CA ARG A 393 33.61 -12.41 -16.86
C ARG A 393 33.21 -11.00 -16.52
N TYR A 394 33.30 -10.11 -17.49
CA TYR A 394 32.66 -8.81 -17.42
C TYR A 394 31.24 -8.91 -17.97
N VAL A 395 30.26 -8.69 -17.11
CA VAL A 395 28.84 -8.79 -17.45
C VAL A 395 28.30 -7.40 -17.77
N LYS A 396 27.56 -7.28 -18.87
CA LYS A 396 26.72 -6.14 -19.19
C LYS A 396 25.30 -6.63 -19.46
N GLN A 397 24.36 -6.16 -18.66
CA GLN A 397 22.94 -6.43 -18.84
C GLN A 397 22.21 -5.10 -19.06
N LEU A 398 21.54 -4.96 -20.20
CA LEU A 398 20.60 -3.89 -20.48
C LEU A 398 19.21 -4.47 -20.42
N ARG A 399 18.32 -3.81 -19.68
CA ARG A 399 16.92 -4.23 -19.58
C ARG A 399 16.01 -3.04 -19.77
N THR A 400 15.08 -3.16 -20.69
CA THR A 400 14.03 -2.19 -20.97
C THR A 400 12.70 -2.79 -20.58
N ASN A 401 11.95 -2.09 -19.74
CA ASN A 401 10.61 -2.46 -19.31
C ASN A 401 9.67 -1.34 -19.77
N ASN A 402 8.69 -1.66 -20.62
CA ASN A 402 7.64 -0.73 -21.01
C ASN A 402 6.27 -1.30 -20.64
N SER A 403 5.37 -0.45 -20.19
CA SER A 403 4.01 -0.86 -19.83
C SER A 403 2.98 0.15 -20.30
N LEU A 404 1.87 -0.35 -20.84
CA LEU A 404 0.67 0.41 -21.18
C LEU A 404 -0.53 -0.23 -20.47
N ASP A 405 -1.17 0.53 -19.57
CA ASP A 405 -2.44 0.14 -18.96
C ASP A 405 -3.56 1.05 -19.47
N ILE A 406 -4.66 0.45 -19.94
CA ILE A 406 -5.91 1.16 -20.27
C ILE A 406 -7.04 0.58 -19.41
N ASP A 407 -7.64 1.42 -18.57
CA ASP A 407 -8.77 1.06 -17.74
C ASP A 407 -10.04 1.83 -18.14
N PHE A 408 -11.13 1.12 -18.38
CA PHE A 408 -12.46 1.69 -18.52
C PHE A 408 -13.38 1.23 -17.38
N ASN A 409 -13.95 2.18 -16.63
CA ASN A 409 -14.85 1.92 -15.51
C ASN A 409 -16.19 2.59 -15.78
N TYR A 410 -17.28 1.84 -15.63
CA TYR A 410 -18.63 2.38 -15.56
C TYR A 410 -19.26 2.05 -14.21
N THR A 411 -19.86 3.04 -13.57
CA THR A 411 -20.58 2.87 -12.30
C THR A 411 -21.97 3.44 -12.43
N ARG A 412 -22.97 2.62 -12.12
CA ARG A 412 -24.36 3.01 -11.95
C ARG A 412 -24.75 2.87 -10.49
N THR A 413 -25.17 3.96 -9.86
CA THR A 413 -25.73 3.93 -8.51
C THR A 413 -27.25 4.02 -8.55
N PHE A 414 -27.90 3.34 -7.61
CA PHE A 414 -29.35 3.34 -7.48
C PHE A 414 -29.79 4.31 -6.37
N LYS A 415 -31.11 4.40 -6.12
CA LYS A 415 -31.67 5.33 -5.13
C LYS A 415 -31.16 5.04 -3.71
N GLN A 416 -31.00 3.77 -3.37
CA GLN A 416 -30.52 3.35 -2.06
C GLN A 416 -29.01 3.58 -1.96
N GLN A 417 -28.58 4.18 -0.84
CA GLN A 417 -27.16 4.43 -0.60
C GLN A 417 -26.37 3.13 -0.55
N GLY A 418 -25.28 3.06 -1.31
CA GLY A 418 -24.45 1.86 -1.43
C GLY A 418 -25.01 0.80 -2.39
N HIS A 419 -26.18 1.02 -2.98
CA HIS A 419 -26.69 0.17 -4.05
C HIS A 419 -26.06 0.60 -5.36
N ASP A 420 -25.21 -0.26 -5.92
CA ASP A 420 -24.45 0.05 -7.14
C ASP A 420 -24.21 -1.17 -8.03
N PHE A 421 -24.03 -0.89 -9.31
CA PHE A 421 -23.53 -1.80 -10.32
C PHE A 421 -22.27 -1.18 -10.93
N THR A 422 -21.26 -2.02 -11.12
CA THR A 422 -19.96 -1.63 -11.69
C THR A 422 -19.56 -2.58 -12.80
N LEU A 423 -19.14 -2.01 -13.92
CA LEU A 423 -18.47 -2.71 -15.00
C LEU A 423 -17.05 -2.17 -15.12
N LEU A 424 -16.07 -3.06 -15.21
CA LEU A 424 -14.69 -2.71 -15.54
C LEU A 424 -14.20 -3.53 -16.72
N ILE A 425 -13.48 -2.83 -17.59
CA ILE A 425 -12.62 -3.42 -18.61
C ILE A 425 -11.21 -2.89 -18.37
N GLN A 426 -10.23 -3.77 -18.34
CA GLN A 426 -8.81 -3.38 -18.26
C GLN A 426 -8.05 -4.12 -19.32
N HIS A 427 -7.11 -3.42 -19.95
CA HIS A 427 -6.11 -4.02 -20.82
C HIS A 427 -4.74 -3.51 -20.40
N GLY A 428 -3.86 -4.43 -20.04
CA GLY A 428 -2.48 -4.15 -19.73
C GLY A 428 -1.58 -4.83 -20.76
N ARG A 429 -0.60 -4.10 -21.28
CA ARG A 429 0.46 -4.63 -22.12
C ARG A 429 1.80 -4.29 -21.49
N ASN A 430 2.65 -5.28 -21.31
CA ASN A 430 4.01 -5.12 -20.84
C ASN A 430 4.99 -5.69 -21.86
N THR A 431 6.05 -4.96 -22.16
CA THR A 431 7.21 -5.50 -22.87
C THR A 431 8.42 -5.44 -21.95
N ARG A 432 9.19 -6.53 -21.93
CA ARG A 432 10.45 -6.62 -21.23
C ARG A 432 11.48 -7.17 -22.19
N ASP A 433 12.43 -6.34 -22.52
CA ASP A 433 13.52 -6.69 -23.41
C ASP A 433 14.79 -6.73 -22.56
N THR A 434 15.51 -7.84 -22.58
CA THR A 434 16.75 -8.02 -21.82
C THR A 434 17.87 -8.47 -22.73
N ASP A 435 18.83 -7.57 -22.91
CA ASP A 435 20.10 -7.87 -23.57
C ASP A 435 21.14 -8.22 -22.51
N PHE A 436 21.80 -9.34 -22.72
CA PHE A 436 22.88 -9.81 -21.88
C PHE A 436 24.11 -10.04 -22.73
N ARG A 437 25.24 -9.50 -22.30
CA ARG A 437 26.55 -9.70 -22.93
C ARG A 437 27.59 -10.00 -21.87
N THR A 438 28.47 -10.94 -22.20
CA THR A 438 29.64 -11.26 -21.39
C THR A 438 30.89 -11.22 -22.23
N ASP A 439 31.93 -10.65 -21.66
CA ASP A 439 33.29 -10.82 -22.15
C ASP A 439 34.05 -11.64 -21.09
N GLN A 440 34.62 -12.78 -21.47
CA GLN A 440 35.40 -13.66 -20.59
C GLN A 440 36.89 -13.42 -20.83
N ASP A 441 37.63 -13.10 -19.76
CA ASP A 441 39.07 -12.82 -19.80
C ASP A 441 39.44 -11.79 -20.88
N ASN A 442 38.63 -10.72 -20.95
CA ASN A 442 38.68 -9.62 -21.92
C ASN A 442 38.40 -10.00 -23.39
N LYS A 443 37.83 -11.18 -23.65
CA LYS A 443 37.38 -11.60 -24.98
C LYS A 443 35.86 -11.70 -25.04
N PRO A 444 35.20 -11.35 -26.17
CA PRO A 444 33.77 -11.61 -26.35
C PRO A 444 33.45 -13.10 -26.11
N PHE A 445 32.37 -13.38 -25.37
CA PHE A 445 32.01 -14.76 -25.01
C PHE A 445 30.57 -15.08 -25.39
N ASN A 446 29.61 -14.74 -24.53
CA ASN A 446 28.20 -15.05 -24.74
C ASN A 446 27.35 -13.78 -24.87
N LYS A 447 26.33 -13.87 -25.72
CA LYS A 447 25.25 -12.89 -25.84
C LYS A 447 23.91 -13.63 -25.73
N SER A 448 22.95 -13.02 -25.07
CA SER A 448 21.56 -13.46 -25.19
C SER A 448 20.61 -12.27 -25.24
N ASN A 449 19.56 -12.39 -26.03
CA ASN A 449 18.47 -11.43 -26.06
C ASN A 449 17.20 -12.15 -25.61
N ASN A 450 16.36 -11.46 -24.86
CA ASN A 450 15.08 -11.97 -24.43
C ASN A 450 14.02 -10.90 -24.58
N ASP A 451 13.12 -11.10 -25.53
CA ASP A 451 12.04 -10.18 -25.84
C ASP A 451 10.74 -10.78 -25.32
N GLY A 452 10.27 -10.28 -24.18
CA GLY A 452 9.06 -10.72 -23.52
C GLY A 452 7.90 -9.77 -23.78
N LEU A 453 6.74 -10.32 -24.13
CA LEU A 453 5.47 -9.61 -24.25
C LEU A 453 4.43 -10.28 -23.35
N ASN A 454 3.74 -9.48 -22.55
CA ASN A 454 2.62 -9.93 -21.73
C ASN A 454 1.43 -9.01 -21.97
N ASN A 455 0.34 -9.58 -22.49
CA ASN A 455 -0.94 -8.91 -22.60
C ASN A 455 -1.92 -9.54 -21.62
N GLU A 456 -2.60 -8.71 -20.83
CA GLU A 456 -3.66 -9.14 -19.94
C GLU A 456 -4.91 -8.30 -20.16
N THR A 457 -6.03 -8.96 -20.40
CA THR A 457 -7.34 -8.31 -20.50
C THR A 457 -8.27 -8.83 -19.41
N THR A 458 -8.91 -7.90 -18.71
CA THR A 458 -9.84 -8.19 -17.63
C THR A 458 -11.22 -7.65 -17.93
N PHE A 459 -12.23 -8.47 -17.72
CA PHE A 459 -13.63 -8.06 -17.64
C PHE A 459 -14.16 -8.41 -16.26
N GLN A 460 -14.83 -7.49 -15.58
CA GLN A 460 -15.54 -7.81 -14.34
C GLN A 460 -16.77 -6.94 -14.16
N ALA A 461 -17.81 -7.59 -13.65
CA ALA A 461 -19.07 -7.00 -13.26
C ALA A 461 -19.29 -7.25 -11.77
N ASP A 462 -19.63 -6.19 -11.05
CA ASP A 462 -19.91 -6.22 -9.61
C ASP A 462 -21.28 -5.61 -9.35
N TYR A 463 -22.09 -6.28 -8.54
CA TYR A 463 -23.36 -5.79 -8.04
C TYR A 463 -23.35 -5.76 -6.51
N ASN A 464 -23.80 -4.64 -5.94
CA ASN A 464 -23.87 -4.44 -4.51
C ASN A 464 -25.27 -4.05 -4.09
N LEU A 465 -25.91 -4.84 -3.23
CA LEU A 465 -27.25 -4.62 -2.73
C LEU A 465 -27.24 -4.53 -1.20
N PRO A 466 -27.29 -3.32 -0.64
CA PRO A 466 -27.58 -3.12 0.77
C PRO A 466 -29.04 -3.49 1.05
N PHE A 467 -29.32 -4.14 2.16
CA PHE A 467 -30.69 -4.39 2.63
C PHE A 467 -30.70 -4.31 4.16
N LYS A 468 -31.47 -3.36 4.70
CA LYS A 468 -31.41 -2.99 6.12
C LYS A 468 -29.96 -2.62 6.52
N LYS A 469 -29.37 -3.32 7.49
CA LYS A 469 -27.97 -3.14 7.93
C LYS A 469 -27.00 -4.14 7.27
N ASN A 470 -27.50 -4.94 6.33
CA ASN A 470 -26.76 -6.01 5.69
C ASN A 470 -26.39 -5.62 4.26
N ILE A 471 -25.42 -6.33 3.70
CA ILE A 471 -24.93 -6.09 2.34
C ILE A 471 -24.76 -7.44 1.64
N PHE A 472 -25.37 -7.57 0.47
CA PHE A 472 -25.15 -8.67 -0.47
C PHE A 472 -24.31 -8.16 -1.63
N GLU A 473 -23.20 -8.83 -1.92
CA GLU A 473 -22.38 -8.55 -3.11
C GLU A 473 -22.35 -9.80 -3.98
N ALA A 474 -22.48 -9.61 -5.29
CA ALA A 474 -22.29 -10.66 -6.29
C ALA A 474 -21.45 -10.11 -7.44
N GLY A 475 -20.67 -10.96 -8.08
CA GLY A 475 -19.89 -10.54 -9.23
C GLY A 475 -19.38 -11.69 -10.07
N ALA A 476 -18.97 -11.34 -11.28
CA ALA A 476 -18.40 -12.24 -12.27
C ALA A 476 -17.17 -11.60 -12.88
N LYS A 477 -16.22 -12.43 -13.28
CA LYS A 477 -14.91 -11.99 -13.74
C LYS A 477 -14.33 -12.93 -14.77
N TYR A 478 -13.70 -12.36 -15.78
CA TYR A 478 -13.03 -13.08 -16.85
C TYR A 478 -11.67 -12.45 -17.14
N ILE A 479 -10.64 -13.28 -17.22
CA ILE A 479 -9.24 -12.91 -17.41
C ILE A 479 -8.73 -13.64 -18.64
N ILE A 480 -8.08 -12.92 -19.53
CA ILE A 480 -7.32 -13.47 -20.65
C ILE A 480 -5.89 -12.98 -20.50
N ARG A 481 -4.95 -13.91 -20.52
CA ARG A 481 -3.51 -13.62 -20.54
C ARG A 481 -2.87 -14.27 -21.74
N ASP A 482 -2.14 -13.46 -22.49
CA ASP A 482 -1.34 -13.88 -23.62
C ASP A 482 0.10 -13.46 -23.36
N VAL A 483 0.98 -14.43 -23.11
CA VAL A 483 2.40 -14.20 -22.86
C VAL A 483 3.20 -14.85 -23.98
N SER A 484 4.10 -14.10 -24.58
CA SER A 484 5.08 -14.62 -25.54
C SER A 484 6.48 -14.19 -25.15
N SER A 485 7.48 -14.99 -25.49
CA SER A 485 8.89 -14.65 -25.25
C SER A 485 9.78 -15.29 -26.31
N GLY A 486 10.57 -14.46 -26.99
CA GLY A 486 11.64 -14.92 -27.86
C GLY A 486 12.96 -14.83 -27.12
N TYR A 487 13.64 -15.97 -26.93
CA TYR A 487 14.94 -16.04 -26.28
C TYR A 487 15.99 -16.56 -27.24
N ASP A 488 16.92 -15.70 -27.63
CA ASP A 488 18.06 -16.07 -28.46
C ASP A 488 19.32 -16.22 -27.61
N PHE A 489 20.02 -17.35 -27.76
CA PHE A 489 21.35 -17.52 -27.23
C PHE A 489 22.39 -17.55 -28.35
N LEU A 490 23.38 -16.68 -28.26
CA LEU A 490 24.47 -16.58 -29.21
C LEU A 490 25.82 -16.74 -28.51
N GLN A 491 26.71 -17.48 -29.16
CA GLN A 491 28.09 -17.66 -28.71
C GLN A 491 29.03 -17.01 -29.72
N PHE A 492 30.05 -16.32 -29.21
CA PHE A 492 31.07 -15.73 -30.05
C PHE A 492 31.95 -16.82 -30.67
N ASN A 493 32.09 -16.79 -31.99
CA ASN A 493 32.97 -17.67 -32.74
C ASN A 493 34.24 -16.89 -33.11
N GLU A 494 35.38 -17.28 -32.53
CA GLU A 494 36.68 -16.63 -32.79
C GLU A 494 37.13 -16.78 -34.25
N GLN A 495 36.69 -17.81 -34.99
CA GLN A 495 37.10 -18.05 -36.37
C GLN A 495 36.38 -17.11 -37.36
N THR A 496 35.10 -16.83 -37.13
CA THR A 496 34.28 -15.95 -37.97
C THR A 496 34.26 -14.51 -37.45
N ASN A 497 34.78 -14.28 -36.25
CA ASN A 497 34.74 -12.99 -35.53
C ASN A 497 33.31 -12.44 -35.38
N ASP A 498 32.33 -13.33 -35.19
CA ASP A 498 30.92 -12.98 -35.08
C ASP A 498 30.17 -13.88 -34.07
N TYR A 499 29.00 -13.43 -33.63
CA TYR A 499 28.11 -14.20 -32.76
C TYR A 499 27.23 -15.15 -33.58
N VAL A 500 27.30 -16.43 -33.25
CA VAL A 500 26.50 -17.48 -33.90
C VAL A 500 25.40 -17.93 -32.95
N ILE A 501 24.15 -17.99 -33.44
CA ILE A 501 23.02 -18.54 -32.69
C ILE A 501 23.28 -20.01 -32.39
N ILE A 502 22.98 -20.46 -31.18
CA ILE A 502 23.02 -21.86 -30.78
C ILE A 502 21.58 -22.36 -30.66
N PRO A 503 21.02 -23.03 -31.68
CA PRO A 503 19.60 -23.40 -31.72
C PRO A 503 19.15 -24.25 -30.52
N SER A 504 20.04 -25.09 -29.98
CA SER A 504 19.75 -25.93 -28.80
C SER A 504 19.62 -25.15 -27.48
N ARG A 505 19.97 -23.85 -27.49
CA ARG A 505 19.91 -22.95 -26.33
C ARG A 505 19.01 -21.74 -26.60
N THR A 506 18.37 -21.66 -27.75
CA THR A 506 17.35 -20.67 -28.12
C THR A 506 15.96 -21.26 -27.88
N ASN A 507 14.99 -20.42 -27.52
CA ASN A 507 13.62 -20.86 -27.29
C ASN A 507 12.61 -19.78 -27.74
N ASP A 508 11.52 -20.20 -28.37
CA ASP A 508 10.36 -19.35 -28.65
C ASP A 508 9.15 -19.88 -27.89
N PHE A 509 8.44 -18.95 -27.26
CA PHE A 509 7.51 -19.24 -26.20
C PHE A 509 6.16 -18.57 -26.43
N ASN A 510 5.05 -19.33 -26.30
CA ASN A 510 3.67 -18.79 -26.33
C ASN A 510 2.76 -19.46 -25.28
N TYR A 511 2.09 -18.64 -24.45
CA TYR A 511 1.18 -19.00 -23.36
C TYR A 511 -0.15 -18.26 -23.52
N GLU A 512 -1.25 -18.98 -23.45
CA GLU A 512 -2.59 -18.42 -23.26
C GLU A 512 -3.19 -19.00 -21.97
N GLN A 513 -3.66 -18.13 -21.07
CA GLN A 513 -4.43 -18.53 -19.89
C GLN A 513 -5.75 -17.78 -19.82
N LYS A 514 -6.81 -18.53 -19.55
CA LYS A 514 -8.16 -18.02 -19.37
C LYS A 514 -8.65 -18.36 -17.98
N VAL A 515 -9.08 -17.37 -17.22
CA VAL A 515 -9.67 -17.57 -15.88
C VAL A 515 -11.07 -16.99 -15.82
N SER A 516 -12.03 -17.85 -15.53
CA SER A 516 -13.43 -17.51 -15.36
C SER A 516 -13.79 -17.64 -13.88
N ALA A 517 -14.42 -16.62 -13.30
CA ALA A 517 -14.79 -16.65 -11.89
C ALA A 517 -16.16 -16.03 -11.63
N ALA A 518 -16.85 -16.59 -10.63
CA ALA A 518 -18.09 -16.06 -10.09
C ALA A 518 -18.02 -16.09 -8.56
N TYR A 519 -18.56 -15.06 -7.90
CA TYR A 519 -18.49 -14.96 -6.45
C TYR A 519 -19.70 -14.25 -5.85
N THR A 520 -19.95 -14.58 -4.58
CA THR A 520 -20.91 -13.87 -3.75
C THR A 520 -20.35 -13.65 -2.35
N THR A 521 -20.75 -12.56 -1.71
CA THR A 521 -20.48 -12.29 -0.32
C THR A 521 -21.72 -11.74 0.38
N LEU A 522 -21.88 -12.09 1.64
CA LEU A 522 -22.95 -11.65 2.51
C LEU A 522 -22.35 -11.07 3.79
N THR A 523 -22.64 -9.81 4.06
CA THR A 523 -22.25 -9.10 5.28
C THR A 523 -23.49 -8.86 6.13
N LEU A 524 -23.51 -9.42 7.34
CA LEU A 524 -24.59 -9.31 8.31
C LEU A 524 -24.13 -8.50 9.52
N ALA A 525 -24.92 -7.49 9.88
CA ALA A 525 -24.79 -6.78 11.16
C ALA A 525 -25.77 -7.40 12.16
N LEU A 526 -25.26 -8.23 13.06
CA LEU A 526 -26.03 -8.99 14.03
C LEU A 526 -26.21 -8.20 15.35
N PRO A 527 -27.18 -8.59 16.21
CA PRO A 527 -27.36 -7.98 17.52
C PRO A 527 -26.10 -8.02 18.40
N GLN A 528 -26.08 -7.21 19.46
CA GLN A 528 -24.95 -7.14 20.41
C GLN A 528 -23.59 -6.81 19.77
N LYS A 529 -23.61 -6.05 18.66
CA LYS A 529 -22.42 -5.62 17.90
C LYS A 529 -21.58 -6.77 17.35
N TRP A 530 -22.22 -7.88 17.02
CA TRP A 530 -21.61 -8.94 16.21
C TRP A 530 -21.70 -8.58 14.72
N GLY A 531 -20.64 -8.88 13.97
CA GLY A 531 -20.61 -8.77 12.52
C GLY A 531 -20.16 -10.10 11.92
N LEU A 532 -20.84 -10.55 10.88
CA LEU A 532 -20.50 -11.75 10.13
C LEU A 532 -20.36 -11.40 8.64
N LYS A 533 -19.23 -11.73 8.03
CA LYS A 533 -19.00 -11.63 6.59
C LYS A 533 -18.63 -13.01 6.06
N MET A 534 -19.42 -13.56 5.16
CA MET A 534 -19.19 -14.85 4.53
C MET A 534 -19.17 -14.68 3.01
N GLY A 535 -18.39 -15.47 2.30
CA GLY A 535 -18.35 -15.42 0.85
C GLY A 535 -17.74 -16.66 0.25
N VAL A 536 -18.17 -16.98 -0.97
CA VAL A 536 -17.66 -18.09 -1.77
C VAL A 536 -17.35 -17.60 -3.17
N ARG A 537 -16.28 -18.13 -3.73
CA ARG A 537 -15.86 -17.89 -5.10
C ARG A 537 -15.58 -19.20 -5.80
N TYR A 538 -16.08 -19.33 -7.02
CA TYR A 538 -15.72 -20.41 -7.94
C TYR A 538 -14.80 -19.84 -9.01
N GLU A 539 -13.72 -20.55 -9.33
CA GLU A 539 -12.79 -20.21 -10.40
C GLU A 539 -12.52 -21.44 -11.28
N ASN A 540 -12.62 -21.27 -12.60
CA ASN A 540 -12.14 -22.22 -13.59
C ASN A 540 -10.90 -21.62 -14.27
N THR A 541 -9.86 -22.42 -14.50
CA THR A 541 -8.64 -22.00 -15.19
C THR A 541 -8.31 -22.96 -16.30
N SER A 542 -8.17 -22.41 -17.51
CA SER A 542 -7.73 -23.12 -18.72
C SER A 542 -6.41 -22.54 -19.19
N ILE A 543 -5.49 -23.41 -19.60
CA ILE A 543 -4.14 -23.05 -20.02
C ILE A 543 -3.84 -23.76 -21.35
N ASN A 544 -3.39 -22.98 -22.32
CA ASN A 544 -2.86 -23.47 -23.59
C ASN A 544 -1.44 -22.93 -23.75
N ALA A 545 -0.46 -23.81 -23.91
CA ALA A 545 0.93 -23.43 -24.06
C ALA A 545 1.54 -24.16 -25.25
N LYS A 546 2.29 -23.43 -26.08
CA LYS A 546 3.10 -24.00 -27.16
C LYS A 546 4.56 -23.86 -26.77
N PHE A 547 5.22 -25.00 -26.63
CA PHE A 547 6.65 -25.09 -26.36
C PHE A 547 7.33 -25.52 -27.66
N GLN A 548 7.97 -24.60 -28.39
CA GLN A 548 8.72 -24.97 -29.59
C GLN A 548 9.92 -25.83 -29.19
N ASN A 549 10.29 -26.81 -30.02
CA ASN A 549 11.41 -27.75 -29.79
C ASN A 549 11.29 -28.65 -28.55
N SER A 550 10.08 -28.87 -27.99
CA SER A 550 9.83 -29.88 -26.97
C SER A 550 9.27 -31.16 -27.61
N ASP A 551 9.94 -32.29 -27.42
CA ASP A 551 9.49 -33.62 -27.88
C ASP A 551 8.19 -34.11 -27.19
N LYS A 552 7.72 -33.38 -26.17
CA LYS A 552 6.51 -33.73 -25.41
C LYS A 552 5.34 -32.83 -25.81
N PRO A 553 4.30 -33.37 -26.51
CA PRO A 553 3.03 -32.68 -26.61
C PRO A 553 2.46 -32.61 -25.20
N THR A 554 2.32 -31.40 -24.64
CA THR A 554 1.82 -31.29 -23.27
C THR A 554 0.58 -30.43 -23.18
N THR A 555 -0.56 -31.10 -23.21
CA THR A 555 -1.85 -30.51 -22.84
C THR A 555 -1.88 -30.32 -21.33
N ILE A 556 -2.03 -29.08 -20.88
CA ILE A 556 -2.24 -28.75 -19.47
C ILE A 556 -3.74 -28.86 -19.20
N ALA A 557 -4.14 -29.75 -18.29
CA ALA A 557 -5.56 -29.96 -17.99
C ALA A 557 -6.16 -28.72 -17.29
N PRO A 558 -7.37 -28.29 -17.67
CA PRO A 558 -8.07 -27.24 -16.94
C PRO A 558 -8.44 -27.73 -15.53
N TYR A 559 -8.60 -26.78 -14.60
CA TYR A 559 -8.95 -27.10 -13.21
C TYR A 559 -9.91 -26.08 -12.60
N ASP A 560 -10.67 -26.57 -11.62
CA ASP A 560 -11.69 -25.83 -10.89
C ASP A 560 -11.30 -25.67 -9.42
N ASN A 561 -11.64 -24.52 -8.84
CA ASN A 561 -11.43 -24.25 -7.43
C ASN A 561 -12.64 -23.57 -6.79
N ILE A 562 -12.95 -23.94 -5.55
CA ILE A 562 -13.91 -23.25 -4.68
C ILE A 562 -13.14 -22.61 -3.52
N VAL A 563 -13.33 -21.31 -3.33
CA VAL A 563 -12.56 -20.49 -2.40
C VAL A 563 -13.50 -19.84 -1.38
N PRO A 564 -13.67 -20.46 -0.20
CA PRO A 564 -14.49 -19.90 0.87
C PRO A 564 -13.74 -18.84 1.67
N THR A 565 -14.50 -17.86 2.17
CA THR A 565 -14.02 -16.81 3.09
C THR A 565 -15.06 -16.58 4.18
N VAL A 566 -14.63 -16.49 5.44
CA VAL A 566 -15.48 -16.22 6.59
C VAL A 566 -14.77 -15.26 7.53
N THR A 567 -15.48 -14.25 8.04
CA THR A 567 -14.98 -13.32 9.04
C THR A 567 -16.06 -13.02 10.06
N VAL A 568 -15.73 -13.20 11.33
CA VAL A 568 -16.59 -12.90 12.48
C VAL A 568 -15.93 -11.78 13.26
N SER A 569 -16.69 -10.77 13.67
CA SER A 569 -16.18 -9.67 14.48
C SER A 569 -17.12 -9.30 15.61
N LYS A 570 -16.57 -8.80 16.71
CA LYS A 570 -17.31 -8.29 17.86
C LYS A 570 -16.72 -6.97 18.32
N ASP A 571 -17.56 -5.94 18.37
CA ASP A 571 -17.19 -4.64 18.94
C ASP A 571 -17.59 -4.58 20.42
N PHE A 572 -16.60 -4.43 21.29
CA PHE A 572 -16.76 -4.25 22.73
C PHE A 572 -16.76 -2.74 23.09
N PRO A 573 -17.22 -2.35 24.30
CA PRO A 573 -17.11 -0.97 24.78
C PRO A 573 -15.67 -0.44 24.74
N LYS A 574 -15.48 0.89 24.80
CA LYS A 574 -14.14 1.54 24.80
C LYS A 574 -13.29 1.22 23.55
N ASN A 575 -13.93 1.08 22.39
CA ASN A 575 -13.27 0.88 21.09
C ASN A 575 -12.41 -0.40 21.00
N HIS A 576 -12.71 -1.42 21.81
CA HIS A 576 -12.08 -2.73 21.66
C HIS A 576 -12.81 -3.55 20.58
N LYS A 577 -12.06 -4.12 19.64
CA LYS A 577 -12.61 -4.97 18.57
C LYS A 577 -11.82 -6.26 18.48
N VAL A 578 -12.53 -7.40 18.41
CA VAL A 578 -11.94 -8.70 18.11
C VAL A 578 -12.52 -9.21 16.80
N ARG A 579 -11.67 -9.74 15.92
CA ARG A 579 -12.04 -10.28 14.61
C ARG A 579 -11.35 -11.63 14.42
N PHE A 580 -12.13 -12.65 14.06
CA PHE A 580 -11.63 -13.92 13.57
C PHE A 580 -11.87 -14.01 12.07
N SER A 581 -10.87 -14.43 11.30
CA SER A 581 -10.96 -14.56 9.85
C SER A 581 -10.39 -15.89 9.38
N TYR A 582 -11.10 -16.54 8.47
CA TYR A 582 -10.67 -17.69 7.70
C TYR A 582 -10.78 -17.38 6.21
N GLY A 583 -9.77 -17.76 5.43
CA GLY A 583 -9.84 -17.69 3.98
C GLY A 583 -8.91 -18.69 3.33
N GLN A 584 -9.40 -19.34 2.28
CA GLN A 584 -8.57 -20.11 1.37
C GLN A 584 -8.00 -19.19 0.29
N ARG A 585 -6.79 -19.48 -0.18
CA ARG A 585 -6.10 -18.75 -1.25
C ARG A 585 -5.50 -19.73 -2.23
N ILE A 586 -5.41 -19.33 -3.49
CA ILE A 586 -4.89 -20.14 -4.60
C ILE A 586 -3.60 -19.49 -5.09
N GLN A 587 -2.62 -20.27 -5.48
CA GLN A 587 -1.44 -19.78 -6.19
C GLN A 587 -1.18 -20.70 -7.38
N ARG A 588 -1.43 -20.21 -8.61
CA ARG A 588 -1.32 -21.05 -9.82
C ARG A 588 0.12 -21.11 -10.28
N PRO A 589 0.65 -22.26 -10.74
CA PRO A 589 1.99 -22.31 -11.30
C PRO A 589 2.12 -21.31 -12.45
N SER A 590 3.14 -20.43 -12.42
CA SER A 590 3.49 -19.70 -13.63
C SER A 590 3.99 -20.64 -14.69
N LEU A 591 4.02 -20.12 -15.90
CA LEU A 591 4.66 -20.76 -17.00
C LEU A 591 6.09 -21.24 -16.72
N GLU A 592 6.90 -20.51 -15.96
CA GLU A 592 8.28 -20.96 -15.64
C GLU A 592 8.28 -22.32 -14.95
N PHE A 593 7.28 -22.55 -14.09
CA PHE A 593 7.08 -23.85 -13.45
C PHE A 593 6.50 -24.90 -14.40
N LEU A 594 5.81 -24.50 -15.46
CA LEU A 594 5.11 -25.41 -16.38
C LEU A 594 5.93 -25.75 -17.64
N ASN A 595 6.94 -24.94 -17.99
CA ASN A 595 7.65 -25.02 -19.27
C ASN A 595 8.58 -26.24 -19.33
N PRO A 596 8.27 -27.30 -20.11
CA PRO A 596 9.10 -28.49 -20.19
C PRO A 596 10.38 -28.31 -21.01
N PHE A 597 10.63 -27.12 -21.59
CA PHE A 597 11.86 -26.84 -22.34
C PHE A 597 13.08 -27.00 -21.43
N VAL A 598 14.00 -27.87 -21.85
CA VAL A 598 15.22 -28.16 -21.10
C VAL A 598 16.22 -27.04 -21.30
N ASN A 599 16.57 -26.39 -20.20
CA ASN A 599 17.57 -25.36 -20.21
C ASN A 599 18.99 -25.94 -20.25
N TYR A 600 19.66 -25.83 -21.40
CA TYR A 600 21.07 -26.23 -21.58
C TYR A 600 22.07 -25.09 -21.37
N ALA A 601 21.70 -24.05 -20.61
CA ALA A 601 22.61 -22.94 -20.33
C ALA A 601 23.91 -23.38 -19.65
N ASP A 602 23.80 -24.42 -18.81
CA ASP A 602 24.86 -25.13 -18.11
C ASP A 602 24.66 -26.63 -18.42
N PRO A 603 25.45 -27.22 -19.34
CA PRO A 603 25.25 -28.62 -19.75
C PRO A 603 25.39 -29.63 -18.61
N LEU A 604 26.00 -29.24 -17.48
CA LEU A 604 26.14 -30.06 -16.28
C LEU A 604 25.05 -29.76 -15.23
N ASN A 605 24.22 -28.74 -15.46
CA ASN A 605 23.13 -28.34 -14.59
C ASN A 605 21.93 -27.84 -15.41
N ILE A 606 21.13 -28.80 -15.88
CA ILE A 606 19.96 -28.55 -16.70
C ILE A 606 18.73 -28.36 -15.81
N SER A 607 17.77 -27.55 -16.27
CA SER A 607 16.52 -27.34 -15.55
C SER A 607 15.33 -27.26 -16.50
N TYR A 608 14.18 -27.77 -16.09
CA TYR A 608 12.92 -27.66 -16.84
C TYR A 608 11.71 -27.64 -15.90
N GLY A 609 10.63 -27.01 -16.33
CA GLY A 609 9.34 -26.99 -15.67
C GLY A 609 8.55 -28.29 -15.81
N ASN A 610 7.55 -28.48 -14.96
CA ASN A 610 6.65 -29.61 -14.95
C ASN A 610 5.22 -29.15 -15.31
N PRO A 611 4.71 -29.51 -16.50
CA PRO A 611 3.36 -29.12 -16.92
C PRO A 611 2.23 -29.84 -16.18
N LEU A 612 2.53 -30.83 -15.33
CA LEU A 612 1.54 -31.55 -14.50
C LEU A 612 1.28 -30.89 -13.14
N LEU A 613 1.90 -29.74 -12.87
CA LEU A 613 1.74 -29.04 -11.60
C LEU A 613 0.30 -28.59 -11.36
N LYS A 614 -0.13 -28.81 -10.12
CA LYS A 614 -1.42 -28.33 -9.58
C LYS A 614 -1.22 -26.97 -8.90
N PRO A 615 -2.26 -26.13 -8.86
CA PRO A 615 -2.22 -24.91 -8.06
C PRO A 615 -2.02 -25.20 -6.57
N GLU A 616 -1.28 -24.34 -5.87
CA GLU A 616 -1.12 -24.43 -4.42
C GLU A 616 -2.35 -23.86 -3.73
N LEU A 617 -2.83 -24.57 -2.70
CA LEU A 617 -3.96 -24.13 -1.88
C LEU A 617 -3.47 -23.81 -0.47
N SER A 618 -3.58 -22.54 -0.10
CA SER A 618 -3.17 -22.06 1.22
C SER A 618 -4.37 -21.70 2.08
N HIS A 619 -4.35 -22.10 3.34
CA HIS A 619 -5.40 -21.81 4.31
C HIS A 619 -4.89 -20.81 5.36
N ASN A 620 -5.61 -19.70 5.51
CA ASN A 620 -5.26 -18.62 6.42
C ASN A 620 -6.28 -18.53 7.55
N PHE A 621 -5.80 -18.60 8.79
CA PHE A 621 -6.56 -18.34 10.01
C PHE A 621 -5.95 -17.14 10.72
N GLU A 622 -6.76 -16.17 11.14
CA GLU A 622 -6.31 -14.98 11.85
C GLU A 622 -7.26 -14.61 12.99
N ILE A 623 -6.72 -14.32 14.17
CA ILE A 623 -7.40 -13.58 15.22
C ILE A 623 -6.74 -12.21 15.35
N ASN A 624 -7.51 -11.16 15.18
CA ASN A 624 -7.07 -9.78 15.26
C ASN A 624 -7.78 -9.07 16.42
N TYR A 625 -7.02 -8.36 17.23
CA TYR A 625 -7.50 -7.49 18.28
C TYR A 625 -7.02 -6.07 18.02
N ASN A 626 -7.93 -5.12 18.13
CA ASN A 626 -7.63 -3.71 17.94
C ASN A 626 -8.27 -2.84 19.02
N THR A 627 -7.59 -1.77 19.41
CA THR A 627 -8.13 -0.77 20.33
C THR A 627 -7.60 0.63 20.06
N TYR A 628 -8.44 1.63 20.34
CA TYR A 628 -8.13 3.05 20.24
C TYR A 628 -8.35 3.76 21.57
N PHE A 629 -7.34 4.48 22.04
CA PHE A 629 -7.44 5.32 23.23
C PHE A 629 -6.81 6.70 22.96
N LYS A 630 -7.66 7.73 22.90
CA LYS A 630 -7.29 9.08 22.45
C LYS A 630 -6.66 9.03 21.04
N ALA A 631 -5.46 9.58 20.87
CA ALA A 631 -4.72 9.58 19.61
C ALA A 631 -3.83 8.34 19.43
N ASN A 632 -3.97 7.31 20.27
CA ASN A 632 -3.16 6.10 20.24
C ASN A 632 -3.98 4.91 19.74
N SER A 633 -3.29 3.98 19.06
CA SER A 633 -3.87 2.72 18.60
C SER A 633 -2.93 1.55 18.84
N VAL A 634 -3.51 0.40 19.12
CA VAL A 634 -2.80 -0.87 19.32
C VAL A 634 -3.51 -1.95 18.52
N ASN A 635 -2.78 -2.59 17.62
CA ASN A 635 -3.24 -3.76 16.88
C ASN A 635 -2.38 -4.97 17.24
N VAL A 636 -3.02 -6.09 17.52
CA VAL A 636 -2.35 -7.38 17.75
C VAL A 636 -3.06 -8.43 16.92
N ALA A 637 -2.32 -9.19 16.13
CA ALA A 637 -2.86 -10.29 15.34
C ALA A 637 -2.07 -11.56 15.62
N VAL A 638 -2.74 -12.69 15.76
CA VAL A 638 -2.12 -14.02 15.70
C VAL A 638 -2.70 -14.76 14.52
N PHE A 639 -1.85 -15.46 13.76
CA PHE A 639 -2.27 -16.12 12.54
C PHE A 639 -1.57 -17.46 12.35
N ARG A 640 -2.26 -18.35 11.63
CA ARG A 640 -1.69 -19.57 11.09
C ARG A 640 -1.97 -19.61 9.60
N ARG A 641 -0.93 -19.88 8.82
CA ARG A 641 -1.05 -20.19 7.40
C ARG A 641 -0.43 -21.54 7.12
N PHE A 642 -1.10 -22.38 6.34
CA PHE A 642 -0.51 -23.63 5.89
C PHE A 642 -0.86 -23.96 4.44
N THR A 643 0.06 -24.65 3.77
CA THR A 643 -0.07 -25.17 2.40
C THR A 643 0.49 -26.59 2.38
N ASN A 644 -0.30 -27.56 1.92
CA ASN A 644 0.08 -28.99 1.95
C ASN A 644 0.57 -29.54 0.60
N ASN A 645 0.49 -28.74 -0.46
CA ASN A 645 0.85 -29.11 -1.83
C ASN A 645 1.73 -28.03 -2.49
N ASN A 646 2.64 -27.47 -1.71
CA ASN A 646 3.57 -26.43 -2.16
C ASN A 646 4.45 -26.98 -3.29
N ILE A 647 4.51 -26.27 -4.41
CA ILE A 647 5.43 -26.49 -5.52
C ILE A 647 6.84 -26.18 -5.03
N THR A 648 7.70 -27.19 -5.03
CA THR A 648 9.10 -27.10 -4.64
C THR A 648 9.98 -27.66 -5.76
N SER A 649 11.20 -27.16 -5.85
CA SER A 649 12.20 -27.71 -6.75
C SER A 649 12.63 -29.12 -6.34
N VAL A 650 12.87 -29.97 -7.32
CA VAL A 650 13.30 -31.36 -7.24
C VAL A 650 14.52 -31.53 -8.13
N ARG A 651 15.64 -31.98 -7.57
CA ARG A 651 16.92 -32.06 -8.28
C ARG A 651 17.43 -33.47 -8.38
N SER A 652 17.46 -34.10 -9.53
CA SER A 652 18.09 -35.41 -9.74
C SER A 652 19.48 -35.29 -10.37
N VAL A 653 20.28 -36.34 -10.29
CA VAL A 653 21.56 -36.43 -11.00
C VAL A 653 21.58 -37.70 -11.83
N ASP A 654 21.78 -37.58 -13.14
CA ASP A 654 21.81 -38.71 -14.08
C ASP A 654 23.14 -39.45 -14.07
N GLU A 655 23.23 -40.63 -14.67
CA GLU A 655 24.45 -41.47 -14.73
C GLU A 655 25.69 -40.73 -15.26
N LYS A 656 25.53 -39.68 -16.07
CA LYS A 656 26.61 -38.87 -16.64
C LYS A 656 27.05 -37.72 -15.73
N GLY A 657 26.42 -37.54 -14.56
CA GLY A 657 26.76 -36.50 -13.59
C GLY A 657 26.06 -35.17 -13.85
N VAL A 658 25.08 -35.13 -14.75
CA VAL A 658 24.29 -33.93 -15.05
C VAL A 658 23.24 -33.75 -13.96
N VAL A 659 23.27 -32.60 -13.30
CA VAL A 659 22.22 -32.19 -12.36
C VAL A 659 21.01 -31.74 -13.17
N THR A 660 19.86 -32.33 -12.89
CA THR A 660 18.57 -32.01 -13.52
C THR A 660 17.63 -31.44 -12.46
N SER A 661 17.18 -30.21 -12.62
CA SER A 661 16.24 -29.55 -11.71
C SER A 661 14.86 -29.41 -12.35
N THR A 662 13.81 -29.80 -11.62
CA THR A 662 12.41 -29.61 -12.01
C THR A 662 11.54 -29.25 -10.82
N PHE A 663 10.22 -29.19 -10.97
CA PHE A 663 9.31 -28.78 -9.91
C PHE A 663 8.20 -29.80 -9.68
N ASP A 664 7.77 -29.95 -8.42
CA ASP A 664 6.64 -30.82 -8.07
C ASP A 664 5.88 -30.33 -6.82
N ASN A 665 4.62 -30.72 -6.66
CA ASN A 665 3.72 -30.35 -5.55
C ASN A 665 3.98 -31.15 -4.26
N ILE A 666 5.23 -31.26 -3.83
CA ILE A 666 5.67 -32.15 -2.75
C ILE A 666 6.04 -31.43 -1.44
N GLY A 667 6.02 -30.10 -1.44
CA GLY A 667 6.33 -29.29 -0.27
C GLY A 667 5.14 -29.11 0.69
N LYS A 668 5.43 -29.04 1.98
CA LYS A 668 4.48 -28.65 3.03
C LYS A 668 5.05 -27.47 3.80
N THR A 669 4.26 -26.42 3.97
CA THR A 669 4.66 -25.23 4.72
C THR A 669 3.63 -24.90 5.79
N ASN A 670 4.09 -24.65 7.02
CA ASN A 670 3.26 -24.14 8.11
C ASN A 670 3.93 -22.90 8.71
N PHE A 671 3.17 -21.81 8.78
CA PHE A 671 3.59 -20.53 9.34
C PHE A 671 2.69 -20.21 10.54
N TYR A 672 3.28 -20.08 11.72
CA TYR A 672 2.60 -19.58 12.92
C TYR A 672 3.15 -18.20 13.21
N GLY A 673 2.31 -17.18 13.28
CA GLY A 673 2.81 -15.82 13.46
C GLY A 673 2.01 -14.98 14.43
N ALA A 674 2.69 -13.96 14.95
CA ALA A 674 2.13 -12.91 15.77
C ALA A 674 2.61 -11.56 15.23
N ASN A 675 1.69 -10.62 15.09
CA ASN A 675 1.95 -9.26 14.67
C ASN A 675 1.49 -8.29 15.75
N ILE A 676 2.33 -7.34 16.11
CA ILE A 676 2.01 -6.27 17.05
C ILE A 676 2.31 -4.97 16.34
N PHE A 677 1.37 -4.03 16.37
CA PHE A 677 1.57 -2.68 15.88
C PHE A 677 1.08 -1.66 16.90
N LEU A 678 1.91 -0.66 17.17
CA LEU A 678 1.67 0.38 18.14
C LEU A 678 1.80 1.73 17.44
N ASN A 679 0.86 2.63 17.68
CA ASN A 679 0.98 4.03 17.31
C ASN A 679 0.57 4.88 18.50
N VAL A 680 1.48 5.71 18.99
CA VAL A 680 1.35 6.49 20.21
C VAL A 680 1.65 7.96 19.90
N GLN A 681 0.85 8.85 20.46
CA GLN A 681 1.06 10.29 20.40
C GLN A 681 1.18 10.82 21.84
N PRO A 682 2.37 10.72 22.48
CA PRO A 682 2.55 11.14 23.87
C PRO A 682 2.30 12.64 24.08
N THR A 683 2.64 13.45 23.08
CA THR A 683 2.40 14.91 23.06
C THR A 683 1.77 15.31 21.73
N LYS A 684 1.23 16.54 21.62
CA LYS A 684 0.68 17.05 20.35
C LYS A 684 1.73 17.10 19.22
N SER A 685 3.01 17.22 19.56
CA SER A 685 4.11 17.36 18.60
C SER A 685 4.85 16.06 18.29
N LEU A 686 4.83 15.08 19.19
CA LEU A 686 5.55 13.81 19.07
C LEU A 686 4.60 12.67 18.70
N ARG A 687 4.90 11.96 17.61
CA ARG A 687 4.26 10.69 17.27
C ARG A 687 5.31 9.60 17.14
N ILE A 688 5.03 8.45 17.73
CA ILE A 688 5.87 7.26 17.70
C ILE A 688 5.01 6.11 17.20
N GLY A 689 5.48 5.38 16.22
CA GLY A 689 4.85 4.17 15.73
C GLY A 689 5.89 3.08 15.54
N GLY A 690 5.40 1.85 15.44
CA GLY A 690 6.24 0.72 15.13
C GLY A 690 5.48 -0.59 15.22
N GLY A 691 6.02 -1.60 14.56
CA GLY A 691 5.48 -2.94 14.54
C GLY A 691 6.56 -4.00 14.72
N ALA A 692 6.13 -5.14 15.21
CA ALA A 692 6.91 -6.35 15.33
C ALA A 692 6.10 -7.51 14.74
N ASN A 693 6.72 -8.28 13.84
CA ASN A 693 6.14 -9.48 13.26
C ASN A 693 7.04 -10.66 13.58
N PHE A 694 6.51 -11.63 14.30
CA PHE A 694 7.18 -12.88 14.64
C PHE A 694 6.52 -14.01 13.86
N THR A 695 7.30 -14.91 13.30
CA THR A 695 6.80 -16.04 12.53
C THR A 695 7.68 -17.25 12.78
N TYR A 696 7.08 -18.35 13.23
CA TYR A 696 7.72 -19.65 13.31
C TYR A 696 7.35 -20.44 12.06
N ASN A 697 8.37 -20.77 11.27
CA ASN A 697 8.23 -21.44 9.99
C ASN A 697 8.59 -22.91 10.15
N LEU A 698 7.75 -23.78 9.62
CA LEU A 698 8.00 -25.20 9.42
C LEU A 698 7.94 -25.46 7.92
N LEU A 699 9.07 -25.87 7.35
CA LEU A 699 9.24 -26.12 5.93
C LEU A 699 9.64 -27.57 5.74
N ASN A 700 8.86 -28.31 4.95
CA ASN A 700 9.16 -29.68 4.56
C ASN A 700 9.12 -29.78 3.05
N GLY A 701 10.01 -30.57 2.47
CA GLY A 701 10.02 -30.91 1.05
C GLY A 701 10.88 -32.13 0.81
N THR A 702 11.16 -32.44 -0.45
CA THR A 702 12.08 -33.52 -0.79
C THR A 702 13.08 -33.03 -1.83
N VAL A 703 14.30 -33.54 -1.74
CA VAL A 703 15.34 -33.39 -2.75
C VAL A 703 15.65 -34.76 -3.31
N VAL A 704 16.14 -34.83 -4.54
CA VAL A 704 16.69 -36.09 -5.05
C VAL A 704 18.19 -36.05 -4.83
N ILE A 705 18.75 -37.13 -4.29
CA ILE A 705 20.19 -37.27 -4.10
C ILE A 705 20.67 -38.58 -4.75
N PRO A 706 21.89 -38.60 -5.31
CA PRO A 706 22.49 -39.83 -5.78
C PRO A 706 22.95 -40.67 -4.57
N VAL A 707 22.44 -41.90 -4.44
CA VAL A 707 22.83 -42.85 -3.39
C VAL A 707 23.59 -44.01 -4.03
N LEU A 708 24.82 -44.26 -3.55
CA LEU A 708 25.62 -45.40 -3.96
C LEU A 708 24.93 -46.70 -3.52
N GLN A 709 24.67 -47.58 -4.48
CA GLN A 709 24.07 -48.88 -4.26
C GLN A 709 25.16 -49.95 -4.03
N ALA A 710 24.75 -51.12 -3.53
CA ALA A 710 25.66 -52.24 -3.26
C ALA A 710 26.35 -52.78 -4.53
N ASP A 711 25.79 -52.53 -5.71
CA ASP A 711 26.36 -52.88 -7.03
C ASP A 711 27.32 -51.81 -7.58
N ASN A 712 27.71 -50.84 -6.76
CA ASN A 712 28.59 -49.71 -7.11
C ASN A 712 27.99 -48.75 -8.16
N THR A 713 26.67 -48.76 -8.36
CA THR A 713 25.95 -47.78 -9.18
C THR A 713 25.31 -46.68 -8.33
N TYR A 714 25.03 -45.52 -8.92
CA TYR A 714 24.32 -44.43 -8.23
C TYR A 714 22.85 -44.40 -8.65
N LYS A 715 21.94 -44.57 -7.68
CA LYS A 715 20.50 -44.43 -7.91
C LYS A 715 19.98 -43.12 -7.31
N SER A 716 19.18 -42.40 -8.09
CA SER A 716 18.45 -41.21 -7.62
C SER A 716 17.41 -41.62 -6.58
N SER A 717 17.52 -41.09 -5.36
CA SER A 717 16.60 -41.35 -4.24
C SER A 717 16.00 -40.05 -3.72
N LEU A 718 14.70 -40.05 -3.43
CA LEU A 718 14.02 -38.92 -2.79
C LEU A 718 14.35 -38.93 -1.30
N VAL A 719 14.97 -37.85 -0.82
CA VAL A 719 15.25 -37.62 0.58
C VAL A 719 14.43 -36.46 1.09
N ALA A 720 13.68 -36.72 2.15
CA ALA A 720 12.95 -35.68 2.85
C ALA A 720 13.92 -34.72 3.52
N ILE A 721 13.69 -33.43 3.31
CA ILE A 721 14.39 -32.36 4.00
C ILE A 721 13.38 -31.52 4.77
N GLU A 722 13.80 -31.11 5.95
CA GLU A 722 13.03 -30.22 6.80
C GLU A 722 13.89 -29.07 7.32
N ASN A 723 13.28 -27.91 7.47
CA ASN A 723 13.88 -26.82 8.21
C ASN A 723 12.83 -26.06 9.00
N LYS A 724 13.23 -25.58 10.17
CA LYS A 724 12.35 -24.84 11.08
C LYS A 724 13.08 -23.70 11.77
N GLY A 725 12.34 -22.64 12.06
CA GLY A 725 12.85 -21.60 12.94
C GLY A 725 12.07 -20.31 12.88
N TRP A 726 12.57 -19.35 13.65
CA TRP A 726 11.96 -18.06 13.85
C TRP A 726 12.45 -17.04 12.82
N ASN A 727 11.50 -16.27 12.30
CA ASN A 727 11.70 -15.04 11.57
C ASN A 727 11.04 -13.90 12.35
N SER A 728 11.75 -12.79 12.53
CA SER A 728 11.28 -11.62 13.25
C SER A 728 11.58 -10.37 12.43
N ASN A 729 10.59 -9.50 12.27
CA ASN A 729 10.77 -8.22 11.59
C ASN A 729 10.28 -7.10 12.49
N PHE A 730 11.03 -6.01 12.55
CA PHE A 730 10.74 -4.84 13.35
C PHE A 730 10.75 -3.61 12.46
N ASN A 731 9.75 -2.76 12.60
CA ASN A 731 9.75 -1.43 12.01
C ASN A 731 9.43 -0.39 13.09
N PHE A 732 10.05 0.78 12.97
CA PHE A 732 9.92 1.88 13.92
C PHE A 732 9.87 3.19 13.15
N ASN A 733 8.98 4.09 13.57
CA ASN A 733 8.88 5.44 13.05
C ASN A 733 8.67 6.43 14.19
N ALA A 734 9.41 7.53 14.17
CA ALA A 734 9.23 8.63 15.10
C ALA A 734 9.14 9.95 14.33
N SER A 735 8.29 10.85 14.78
CA SER A 735 8.14 12.17 14.18
C SER A 735 7.91 13.24 15.22
N TYR A 736 8.57 14.38 15.04
CA TYR A 736 8.44 15.55 15.88
C TYR A 736 8.14 16.79 15.03
N THR A 737 7.06 17.48 15.36
CA THR A 737 6.70 18.77 14.73
C THR A 737 7.18 19.91 15.61
N PHE A 738 8.14 20.69 15.11
CA PHE A 738 8.64 21.89 15.75
C PHE A 738 7.81 23.12 15.35
N THR A 739 8.09 24.26 15.97
CA THR A 739 7.46 25.53 15.62
C THR A 739 8.02 26.08 14.29
N LYS A 740 7.35 27.11 13.76
CA LYS A 740 7.76 27.82 12.53
C LYS A 740 7.86 26.92 11.30
N GLY A 741 7.12 25.81 11.22
CA GLY A 741 7.09 24.93 10.04
C GLY A 741 8.28 23.98 9.92
N TRP A 742 9.06 23.79 10.99
CA TRP A 742 10.10 22.76 11.04
C TRP A 742 9.53 21.41 11.50
N GLY A 743 10.09 20.32 10.99
CA GLY A 743 9.78 18.98 11.45
C GLY A 743 10.98 18.06 11.30
N ALA A 744 11.13 17.08 12.20
CA ALA A 744 12.10 16.01 12.05
C ALA A 744 11.43 14.67 12.27
N GLN A 745 11.98 13.63 11.66
CA GLN A 745 11.48 12.28 11.79
C GLN A 745 12.63 11.27 11.64
N ALA A 746 12.45 10.08 12.19
CA ALA A 746 13.34 8.95 12.06
C ALA A 746 12.54 7.70 11.70
N PHE A 747 13.11 6.83 10.88
CA PHE A 747 12.54 5.55 10.51
C PHE A 747 13.62 4.47 10.61
N GLY A 748 13.25 3.29 11.10
CA GLY A 748 14.12 2.13 11.17
C GLY A 748 13.36 0.85 10.84
N PHE A 749 14.04 -0.07 10.17
CA PHE A 749 13.58 -1.41 9.87
C PHE A 749 14.70 -2.41 10.18
N MET A 750 14.36 -3.57 10.73
CA MET A 750 15.27 -4.67 10.97
C MET A 750 14.57 -6.00 10.77
N GLY A 751 15.11 -6.84 9.90
CA GLY A 751 14.71 -8.24 9.75
C GLY A 751 15.76 -9.15 10.39
N SER A 752 15.31 -10.19 11.09
CA SER A 752 16.16 -11.26 11.57
C SER A 752 16.62 -12.15 10.41
N ARG A 753 17.41 -13.16 10.75
CA ARG A 753 17.64 -14.31 9.86
C ARG A 753 16.31 -14.89 9.38
N ARG A 754 16.19 -15.14 8.08
CA ARG A 754 15.03 -15.77 7.42
C ARG A 754 15.35 -17.23 7.14
N VAL A 755 14.56 -18.14 7.71
CA VAL A 755 14.66 -19.58 7.44
C VAL A 755 14.16 -19.88 6.02
N GLN A 756 14.88 -20.76 5.32
CA GLN A 756 14.57 -21.30 4.00
C GLN A 756 14.64 -22.83 4.06
N LEU A 757 14.04 -23.56 3.12
CA LEU A 757 14.00 -25.03 3.19
C LEU A 757 15.40 -25.66 3.29
N GLN A 758 16.38 -25.14 2.56
CA GLN A 758 17.77 -25.62 2.55
C GLN A 758 18.72 -24.75 3.39
N GLY A 759 18.25 -23.82 4.23
CA GLY A 759 19.14 -23.02 5.06
C GLY A 759 18.56 -21.71 5.55
N TYR A 760 19.31 -20.61 5.40
CA TYR A 760 18.86 -19.29 5.82
C TYR A 760 19.51 -18.14 5.06
N GLN A 761 18.80 -17.00 5.06
CA GLN A 761 19.35 -15.70 4.71
C GLN A 761 19.52 -14.85 5.97
N GLY A 762 20.65 -14.15 6.07
CA GLY A 762 21.04 -13.38 7.24
C GLY A 762 20.18 -12.15 7.49
N ALA A 763 20.31 -11.60 8.70
CA ALA A 763 19.61 -10.40 9.12
C ALA A 763 20.00 -9.18 8.27
N PHE A 764 19.07 -8.25 8.12
CA PHE A 764 19.31 -6.99 7.44
C PHE A 764 18.62 -5.84 8.16
N ARG A 765 19.13 -4.62 7.97
CA ARG A 765 18.60 -3.42 8.64
C ARG A 765 18.67 -2.22 7.72
N PHE A 766 17.74 -1.30 7.89
CA PHE A 766 17.70 -0.03 7.19
C PHE A 766 17.25 1.06 8.16
N TYR A 767 17.81 2.25 8.07
CA TYR A 767 17.32 3.39 8.84
C TYR A 767 17.55 4.70 8.10
N ASN A 768 16.63 5.64 8.29
CA ASN A 768 16.66 6.97 7.71
C ASN A 768 16.32 8.02 8.76
N ILE A 769 16.96 9.18 8.66
CA ILE A 769 16.65 10.37 9.47
C ILE A 769 16.40 11.53 8.51
N GLY A 770 15.34 12.30 8.74
CA GLY A 770 14.97 13.41 7.86
C GLY A 770 14.52 14.65 8.62
N VAL A 771 14.82 15.82 8.04
CA VAL A 771 14.38 17.14 8.50
C VAL A 771 13.65 17.85 7.36
N LYS A 772 12.58 18.57 7.68
CA LYS A 772 11.84 19.38 6.72
C LYS A 772 11.59 20.80 7.22
N LYS A 773 11.41 21.69 6.25
CA LYS A 773 11.04 23.08 6.46
C LYS A 773 9.93 23.48 5.49
N ASP A 774 8.73 23.71 6.03
CA ASP A 774 7.61 24.24 5.26
C ASP A 774 7.84 25.72 4.90
N PHE A 775 7.40 26.12 3.71
CA PHE A 775 7.37 27.51 3.28
C PHE A 775 6.35 28.30 4.11
N LYS A 776 6.52 29.61 4.24
CA LYS A 776 5.63 30.46 5.06
C LYS A 776 4.15 30.34 4.66
N ASN A 777 3.87 30.20 3.36
CA ASN A 777 2.52 30.05 2.81
C ASN A 777 1.98 28.60 2.89
N LYS A 778 2.75 27.65 3.44
CA LYS A 778 2.45 26.20 3.51
C LYS A 778 2.16 25.54 2.16
N LYS A 779 2.48 26.19 1.04
CA LYS A 779 2.33 25.66 -0.31
C LYS A 779 3.55 24.87 -0.77
N GLY A 780 4.63 24.85 -0.02
CA GLY A 780 5.80 24.03 -0.34
C GLY A 780 6.66 23.72 0.87
N SER A 781 7.71 22.93 0.65
CA SER A 781 8.66 22.54 1.69
C SER A 781 10.02 22.16 1.11
N PHE A 782 11.10 22.45 1.85
CA PHE A 782 12.42 21.84 1.66
C PHE A 782 12.55 20.61 2.55
N ASN A 783 13.16 19.53 2.05
CA ASN A 783 13.45 18.33 2.81
C ASN A 783 14.92 17.93 2.66
N PHE A 784 15.51 17.45 3.74
CA PHE A 784 16.84 16.87 3.81
C PHE A 784 16.74 15.51 4.50
N GLY A 785 17.42 14.48 3.97
CA GLY A 785 17.40 13.14 4.55
C GLY A 785 18.75 12.44 4.46
N LEU A 786 18.98 11.55 5.43
CA LEU A 786 20.15 10.69 5.54
C LEU A 786 19.71 9.23 5.57
N ASP A 787 20.16 8.44 4.61
CA ASP A 787 19.96 6.99 4.55
C ASP A 787 21.20 6.28 5.11
N ASN A 788 20.99 5.37 6.05
CA ASN A 788 22.02 4.56 6.75
C ASN A 788 23.28 5.33 7.18
N PRO A 789 23.16 6.52 7.83
CA PRO A 789 24.32 7.36 8.17
C PRO A 789 25.38 6.66 9.01
N PHE A 790 25.03 5.66 9.83
CA PHE A 790 25.92 5.02 10.79
C PHE A 790 26.61 3.73 10.28
N ALA A 791 26.28 3.23 9.08
CA ALA A 791 26.86 1.99 8.53
C ALA A 791 27.47 2.25 7.15
N LYS A 792 28.73 1.84 6.93
CA LYS A 792 29.42 2.05 5.64
C LYS A 792 28.85 1.15 4.55
N LYS A 793 28.54 -0.09 4.94
CA LYS A 793 27.88 -1.11 4.14
C LYS A 793 26.99 -1.96 5.02
N MET A 794 26.06 -2.66 4.40
CA MET A 794 25.28 -3.71 5.05
C MET A 794 25.76 -5.05 4.52
N VAL A 795 25.97 -5.99 5.44
CA VAL A 795 26.52 -7.31 5.13
C VAL A 795 25.42 -8.33 5.33
N ILE A 796 24.99 -8.98 4.26
CA ILE A 796 24.01 -10.07 4.29
C ILE A 796 24.77 -11.37 4.12
N LYS A 797 24.62 -12.28 5.08
CA LYS A 797 25.24 -13.61 5.03
C LYS A 797 24.16 -14.66 4.76
N SER A 798 24.30 -15.44 3.71
CA SER A 798 23.38 -16.54 3.39
C SER A 798 24.10 -17.87 3.54
N TYR A 799 23.34 -18.88 3.96
CA TYR A 799 23.79 -20.26 4.11
C TYR A 799 22.76 -21.16 3.46
N ALA A 800 23.20 -22.08 2.62
CA ALA A 800 22.36 -23.13 2.07
C ALA A 800 23.12 -24.46 2.10
N SER A 801 22.42 -25.55 2.39
CA SER A 801 22.97 -26.89 2.39
C SER A 801 21.90 -27.94 2.10
N ASP A 802 22.34 -28.98 1.43
CA ASP A 802 21.66 -30.27 1.36
C ASP A 802 22.72 -31.39 1.41
N PRO A 803 22.35 -32.68 1.30
CA PRO A 803 23.34 -33.76 1.34
C PRO A 803 24.43 -33.71 0.26
N THR A 804 24.26 -32.91 -0.79
CA THR A 804 25.17 -32.81 -1.94
C THR A 804 25.99 -31.51 -1.97
N PHE A 805 25.63 -30.49 -1.19
CA PHE A 805 26.41 -29.26 -1.13
C PHE A 805 26.26 -28.47 0.18
N VAL A 806 27.25 -27.60 0.42
CA VAL A 806 27.20 -26.51 1.40
C VAL A 806 27.62 -25.23 0.69
N SER A 807 26.84 -24.16 0.84
CA SER A 807 27.11 -22.87 0.24
C SER A 807 27.02 -21.75 1.26
N ASN A 808 28.05 -20.92 1.30
CA ASN A 808 28.12 -19.68 2.06
C ASN A 808 28.21 -18.51 1.10
N SER A 809 27.38 -17.50 1.29
CA SER A 809 27.43 -16.28 0.49
C SER A 809 27.42 -15.04 1.37
N VAL A 810 28.20 -14.04 0.99
CA VAL A 810 28.23 -12.72 1.61
C VAL A 810 27.94 -11.69 0.54
N ARG A 811 26.91 -10.86 0.77
CA ARG A 811 26.56 -9.73 -0.08
C ARG A 811 26.75 -8.43 0.68
N ASN A 812 27.55 -7.53 0.12
CA ASN A 812 27.74 -6.18 0.61
C ASN A 812 26.89 -5.21 -0.22
N VAL A 813 26.03 -4.46 0.48
CA VAL A 813 25.17 -3.43 -0.13
C VAL A 813 25.56 -2.07 0.41
N TYR A 814 25.86 -1.14 -0.49
CA TYR A 814 26.24 0.24 -0.16
C TYR A 814 25.05 1.17 -0.36
N ASN A 815 24.34 1.47 0.72
CA ASN A 815 23.13 2.29 0.68
C ASN A 815 23.17 3.47 1.67
N ARG A 816 24.37 3.87 2.11
CA ARG A 816 24.56 5.14 2.80
C ARG A 816 24.34 6.26 1.79
N GLY A 817 23.46 7.20 2.12
CA GLY A 817 23.04 8.25 1.19
C GLY A 817 22.61 9.54 1.87
N VAL A 818 22.63 10.61 1.11
CA VAL A 818 22.12 11.93 1.45
C VAL A 818 21.16 12.34 0.33
N ARG A 819 20.00 12.89 0.70
CA ARG A 819 18.95 13.30 -0.23
C ARG A 819 18.41 14.69 0.12
N PHE A 820 18.15 15.48 -0.90
CA PHE A 820 17.48 16.78 -0.82
C PHE A 820 16.25 16.76 -1.72
N SER A 821 15.14 17.34 -1.28
CA SER A 821 13.98 17.50 -2.16
C SER A 821 13.20 18.78 -1.88
N ILE A 822 12.57 19.30 -2.93
CA ILE A 822 11.63 20.41 -2.91
C ILE A 822 10.27 19.89 -3.34
N ASN A 823 9.23 20.27 -2.61
CA ASN A 823 7.85 20.06 -3.02
C ASN A 823 7.13 21.40 -3.07
N TYR A 824 6.33 21.62 -4.11
CA TYR A 824 5.49 22.80 -4.27
C TYR A 824 4.11 22.43 -4.82
N SER A 825 3.06 22.90 -4.16
CA SER A 825 1.67 22.70 -4.51
C SER A 825 1.02 24.02 -4.92
N PHE A 826 0.22 24.00 -5.97
CA PHE A 826 -0.41 25.18 -6.56
C PHE A 826 -1.88 24.92 -6.91
N GLY A 827 -2.62 26.00 -7.19
CA GLY A 827 -4.05 25.99 -7.48
C GLY A 827 -4.90 26.78 -6.49
N LYS A 828 -6.10 27.15 -6.93
CA LYS A 828 -7.17 27.74 -6.10
C LYS A 828 -8.35 26.77 -6.13
N MET A 829 -8.78 26.32 -4.96
CA MET A 829 -10.00 25.54 -4.79
C MET A 829 -11.16 26.51 -4.70
N ASP A 830 -12.17 26.37 -5.55
CA ASP A 830 -13.44 27.06 -5.37
C ASP A 830 -14.44 26.06 -4.77
N PHE A 831 -14.91 26.37 -3.57
CA PHE A 831 -15.88 25.56 -2.84
C PHE A 831 -17.33 25.85 -3.26
N ASN A 832 -17.55 26.82 -4.17
CA ASN A 832 -18.88 27.25 -4.59
C ASN A 832 -19.52 26.36 -5.68
N GLY A 833 -18.84 25.31 -6.14
CA GLY A 833 -19.42 24.29 -7.02
C GLY A 833 -20.33 23.35 -6.24
N GLY A 834 -21.66 23.58 -6.32
CA GLY A 834 -22.72 22.88 -5.61
C GLY A 834 -22.47 21.39 -5.32
N GLY A 835 -22.67 21.04 -4.05
CA GLY A 835 -22.40 19.72 -3.49
C GLY A 835 -23.19 18.58 -4.13
N GLY A 836 -22.65 17.38 -3.94
CA GLY A 836 -23.46 16.15 -3.99
C GLY A 836 -23.02 15.06 -4.96
N LEU A 837 -21.73 14.89 -5.28
CA LEU A 837 -21.30 13.69 -6.02
C LEU A 837 -19.95 13.15 -5.51
N PHE A 838 -19.87 12.84 -4.22
CA PHE A 838 -18.83 11.97 -3.69
C PHE A 838 -19.28 10.51 -3.85
N ARG A 839 -18.64 9.75 -4.74
CA ARG A 839 -18.90 8.31 -4.88
C ARG A 839 -17.62 7.52 -4.99
N ASN A 840 -17.58 6.44 -4.23
CA ASN A 840 -16.56 5.41 -4.34
C ASN A 840 -16.84 4.57 -5.59
N LYS A 841 -15.95 4.65 -6.58
CA LYS A 841 -15.94 3.75 -7.74
C LYS A 841 -15.38 2.40 -7.30
N LYS A 842 -16.15 1.32 -7.47
CA LYS A 842 -15.74 -0.07 -7.21
C LYS A 842 -14.99 -0.66 -8.41
N LYS A 843 -14.14 -1.66 -8.14
CA LYS A 843 -13.01 -2.06 -9.00
C LYS A 843 -12.67 -3.54 -8.80
N VAL A 844 -11.76 -4.02 -9.63
CA VAL A 844 -11.60 -5.39 -10.13
C VAL A 844 -10.12 -5.72 -10.12
N ASN A 845 -9.79 -6.98 -9.84
CA ASN A 845 -8.47 -7.33 -9.31
C ASN A 845 -7.89 -8.60 -9.95
N ASN A 846 -7.25 -8.61 -11.12
CA ASN A 846 -6.54 -9.80 -11.65
C ASN A 846 -5.14 -9.93 -11.05
N GLU A 847 -4.71 -11.11 -10.64
CA GLU A 847 -3.29 -11.58 -10.65
C GLU A 847 -3.41 -13.01 -10.15
N ASP A 848 -3.13 -14.00 -11.00
CA ASP A 848 -3.27 -15.42 -10.67
C ASP A 848 -2.05 -16.28 -11.05
N ILE A 849 -0.82 -15.77 -10.94
CA ILE A 849 0.41 -16.42 -11.39
C ILE A 849 1.50 -16.44 -10.30
N LYS A 850 1.94 -17.65 -9.91
CA LYS A 850 3.14 -17.92 -9.10
C LYS A 850 4.40 -17.66 -9.92
N GLU A 851 5.02 -16.51 -9.78
CA GLU A 851 6.37 -16.28 -10.33
C GLU A 851 7.37 -17.30 -9.76
N GLY A 852 8.33 -17.74 -10.60
CA GLY A 852 9.39 -18.66 -10.23
C GLY A 852 10.03 -18.30 -8.89
N GLU A 853 9.91 -19.19 -7.91
CA GLU A 853 10.86 -19.22 -6.81
C GLU A 853 12.14 -19.77 -7.42
N GLY A 854 13.04 -18.85 -7.78
CA GLY A 854 14.36 -19.21 -8.26
C GLY A 854 14.97 -20.27 -7.35
N ASP A 855 15.32 -21.36 -8.00
CA ASP A 855 15.66 -22.66 -7.45
C ASP A 855 16.40 -22.58 -6.10
N GLY A 856 15.80 -23.21 -5.09
CA GLY A 856 16.21 -23.18 -3.69
C GLY A 856 17.56 -23.81 -3.40
N GLY A 857 18.25 -24.37 -4.39
CA GLY A 857 19.69 -24.61 -4.34
C GLY A 857 20.41 -23.68 -5.31
N THR A 858 21.48 -23.02 -4.88
CA THR A 858 22.08 -21.87 -5.61
C THR A 858 21.21 -20.61 -5.67
N GLN A 859 20.68 -20.16 -4.54
CA GLN A 859 20.44 -18.72 -4.34
C GLN A 859 21.36 -18.14 -3.26
N GLY A 860 22.59 -17.97 -3.72
CA GLY A 860 23.60 -17.17 -3.09
C GLY A 860 24.65 -16.73 -4.10
N GLN A 861 24.31 -16.41 -5.35
CA GLN A 861 25.05 -15.43 -6.15
C GLN A 861 24.20 -14.92 -7.32
N GLN A 862 23.01 -14.39 -7.07
CA GLN A 862 22.41 -13.48 -8.04
C GLN A 862 21.65 -12.36 -7.32
N GLY A 863 22.19 -11.14 -7.38
CA GLY A 863 21.33 -10.01 -7.67
C GLY A 863 20.83 -10.22 -9.10
N GLN A 864 19.62 -10.73 -9.23
CA GLN A 864 18.89 -10.86 -10.49
C GLN A 864 17.53 -10.24 -10.19
N GLY A 865 17.19 -9.15 -10.89
CA GLY A 865 15.80 -8.69 -10.89
C GLY A 865 14.93 -9.80 -11.48
N GLY A 866 13.79 -10.06 -10.84
CA GLY A 866 12.88 -11.17 -11.14
C GLY A 866 12.72 -11.48 -12.62
N ALA A 867 13.04 -12.74 -12.95
CA ALA A 867 12.88 -13.35 -14.25
C ALA A 867 11.40 -13.68 -14.48
N GLY A 868 10.89 -13.28 -15.63
CA GLY A 868 9.92 -14.08 -16.36
C GLY A 868 10.69 -14.59 -17.57
N ALA A 869 10.86 -15.91 -17.65
CA ALA A 869 11.44 -16.70 -18.74
C ALA A 869 12.61 -16.02 -19.50
N GLY A 870 13.85 -16.20 -19.02
CA GLY A 870 15.06 -15.75 -19.70
C GLY A 870 16.27 -16.11 -18.86
N VAL A 871 16.72 -17.36 -18.96
CA VAL A 871 17.78 -17.90 -18.12
C VAL A 871 19.14 -17.35 -18.55
N ARG A 872 19.95 -16.96 -17.56
CA ARG A 872 21.36 -16.61 -17.77
C ARG A 872 22.09 -17.80 -18.39
N PRO A 873 22.82 -17.61 -19.50
CA PRO A 873 23.92 -18.48 -19.85
C PRO A 873 24.94 -18.46 -18.70
N ARG A 874 25.10 -19.59 -18.00
CA ARG A 874 26.13 -19.74 -16.97
C ARG A 874 27.51 -19.86 -17.57
#